data_AF-A0AAN5YV85-F1
#
_entry.id   AF-A0AAN5YV85-F1
#
_cell.length_a   1.000
_cell.length_b   1.000
_cell.length_c   1.000
_cell.angle_alpha   90.00
_cell.angle_beta   90.00
_cell.angle_gamma   90.00
#
_symmetry.space_group_name_H-M   'P 1'
#
loop_
_entity.id
_entity.type
_entity.pdbx_description
1 polymer ?
#
loop_
_entity_poly.entity_id
_entity_poly.type
_entity_poly.pdbx_seq_one_letter_code
_entity_poly.pdbx_strand_id
1 'polypeptide(L)'
;MDSSSYRRGWIPRPILQHEAYYLAAIEAFQKSICGQVLPLVNRTCFEYTIRAAYENELSDISPGLSSARVCIFAFMALSSFFAGQPHVDKIVTADEYAREAQDLLPEMLNESVTLDGLQALTMLCLCCQATSGDMLSIELMLSTATRFVFHLKGNVYPEDIEGGTLSAKMHVRNLFWICFTLDKMFSLRTGLQPFIDVTNCDLTLPRMQTVTGPLESLQPFYHQHNHSMFLTLIRLSLVQSKVYHGLYSFSAQRQSDADLLATIRSLDIALDEWRASVPTFSGLPRQNENRMADFLFEMQYHYCMAAIHQTSSRCTAWVRNQDTRAAGSSLALSVAASRSVLRKFLETDPQSEGQFLLFCLPELSTSAIHLFSNILMCPLEDRSETDLSLMRVVLGHIGKHIWRQTPTTFTAQVRLVEEFMGDLYHLAEMAILKARRETVSFILFSNLTPGLNHPGLLCSYQNDVGVIGDFGWTGWKPAPLSFCNGVMPRLIANNITIPREVQNDCDPGDRAAISNATALQGKSQYQPLRNLCEKKNCSAFLSVGGNFYNSGVDFTTGGIIRFQKVWVDMYCGGVFDTATWYQCLGNHDVVKGQSGVDFETKVAPLYDPHWYFGTTGRPYYTYNPHGADWTATPAHPSTKTPTRSNVTRAERATQVAFLEQTFAASKAEWKFLQLHHGYMSAATNNTDVAPQIAVVEKHGGVLLNGHDHCLAHFYNNNTNFILAGGVGYPHAGDCNYGLPLGPIHQVAGGKLAVCC
;
A
#
# COMPACT_ATOMS: atom_id res chain seq x y z
N MET A 1 8.59 -16.37 54.49
CA MET A 1 8.73 -15.97 53.07
C MET A 1 10.04 -15.24 52.98
N ASP A 2 11.11 -15.98 52.67
CA ASP A 2 12.46 -15.44 52.61
C ASP A 2 12.73 -15.01 51.17
N SER A 3 12.89 -13.71 50.95
CA SER A 3 13.07 -13.10 49.63
C SER A 3 14.53 -12.66 49.47
N SER A 4 15.45 -13.62 49.54
CA SER A 4 16.81 -13.44 49.05
C SER A 4 16.85 -13.85 47.58
N SER A 5 16.50 -12.91 46.69
CA SER A 5 16.85 -13.04 45.28
C SER A 5 18.38 -13.09 45.19
N TYR A 6 18.93 -14.26 44.86
CA TYR A 6 20.34 -14.44 44.53
C TYR A 6 20.76 -13.39 43.49
N ARG A 7 21.49 -12.34 43.91
CA ARG A 7 22.29 -11.55 42.97
C ARG A 7 23.43 -12.46 42.53
N ARG A 8 23.45 -12.89 41.26
CA ARG A 8 24.65 -13.48 40.68
C ARG A 8 25.68 -12.36 40.57
N GLY A 9 26.57 -12.26 41.56
CA GLY A 9 27.74 -11.40 41.45
C GLY A 9 28.71 -11.95 40.40
N TRP A 10 29.69 -11.14 40.00
CA TRP A 10 30.73 -11.55 39.05
C TRP A 10 31.43 -12.86 39.46
N ILE A 11 31.42 -13.85 38.57
CA ILE A 11 32.16 -15.11 38.73
C ILE A 11 33.30 -15.13 37.69
N PRO A 12 34.57 -14.99 38.11
CA PRO A 12 35.70 -15.08 37.19
C PRO A 12 35.78 -16.47 36.55
N ARG A 13 35.79 -16.55 35.22
CA ARG A 13 36.07 -17.82 34.53
C ARG A 13 37.58 -18.10 34.55
N PRO A 14 38.05 -19.25 35.08
CA PRO A 14 39.48 -19.53 35.22
C PRO A 14 40.28 -19.47 33.92
N ILE A 15 39.69 -19.93 32.81
CA ILE A 15 40.33 -19.92 31.49
C ILE A 15 40.57 -18.50 30.97
N LEU A 16 39.78 -17.54 31.46
CA LEU A 16 39.84 -16.14 31.11
C LEU A 16 40.83 -15.35 31.96
N GLN A 17 41.50 -15.95 32.95
CA GLN A 17 42.51 -15.23 33.76
C GLN A 17 43.87 -15.10 33.05
N HIS A 18 44.05 -15.72 31.88
CA HIS A 18 45.30 -15.67 31.13
C HIS A 18 45.31 -14.53 30.09
N GLU A 19 46.16 -13.53 30.28
CA GLU A 19 46.36 -12.41 29.34
C GLU A 19 46.56 -12.86 27.88
N ALA A 20 47.31 -13.95 27.67
CA ALA A 20 47.54 -14.54 26.35
C ALA A 20 46.24 -14.95 25.63
N TYR A 21 45.22 -15.39 26.35
CA TYR A 21 43.93 -15.74 25.78
C TYR A 21 43.21 -14.51 25.22
N TYR A 22 43.20 -13.40 25.96
CA TYR A 22 42.59 -12.16 25.48
C TYR A 22 43.32 -11.56 24.29
N LEU A 23 44.65 -11.58 24.30
CA LEU A 23 45.43 -11.10 23.16
C LEU A 23 45.11 -11.90 21.90
N ALA A 24 44.99 -13.23 22.01
CA ALA A 24 44.57 -14.08 20.89
C ALA A 24 43.13 -13.79 20.45
N ALA A 25 42.21 -13.56 21.39
CA ALA A 25 40.82 -13.20 21.07
C ALA A 25 40.69 -11.82 20.40
N ILE A 26 41.49 -10.84 20.82
CA ILE A 26 41.58 -9.51 20.19
C ILE A 26 42.11 -9.64 18.77
N GLU A 27 43.19 -10.39 18.58
CA GLU A 27 43.78 -10.60 17.24
C GLU A 27 42.80 -11.32 16.30
N ALA A 28 42.11 -12.35 16.79
CA ALA A 28 41.09 -13.06 16.02
C ALA A 28 39.92 -12.13 15.65
N PHE A 29 39.43 -11.33 16.60
CA PHE A 29 38.36 -10.36 16.34
C PHE A 29 38.80 -9.28 15.34
N GLN A 30 40.00 -8.73 15.49
CA GLN A 30 40.55 -7.72 14.57
C GLN A 30 40.73 -8.24 13.14
N LYS A 31 40.95 -9.55 12.97
CA LYS A 31 41.00 -10.21 11.65
C LYS A 31 39.61 -10.47 11.07
N SER A 32 38.56 -10.51 11.88
CA SER A 32 37.18 -10.69 11.42
C SER A 32 36.67 -9.50 10.59
N ILE A 33 35.62 -9.72 9.81
CA ILE A 33 34.97 -8.66 9.03
C ILE A 33 34.51 -7.52 9.96
N CYS A 34 33.91 -7.85 11.10
CA CYS A 34 33.43 -6.87 12.07
C CYS A 34 34.58 -6.01 12.62
N GLY A 35 35.69 -6.63 13.02
CA GLY A 35 36.88 -5.92 13.51
C GLY A 35 37.62 -5.12 12.43
N GLN A 36 37.54 -5.54 11.16
CA GLN A 36 38.10 -4.78 10.03
C GLN A 36 37.27 -3.53 9.67
N VAL A 37 35.96 -3.55 9.91
CA VAL A 37 35.04 -2.43 9.60
C VAL A 37 34.87 -1.49 10.78
N LEU A 38 34.80 -2.02 12.00
CA LEU A 38 34.49 -1.26 13.22
C LEU A 38 35.65 -1.38 14.23
N PRO A 39 36.36 -0.28 14.52
CA PRO A 39 37.41 -0.25 15.55
C PRO A 39 36.81 -0.21 16.97
N LEU A 40 36.10 -1.28 17.36
CA LEU A 40 35.40 -1.40 18.64
C LEU A 40 36.34 -1.56 19.83
N VAL A 41 37.55 -2.09 19.60
CA VAL A 41 38.53 -2.37 20.64
C VAL A 41 39.86 -1.70 20.29
N ASN A 42 40.35 -0.87 21.20
CA ASN A 42 41.73 -0.39 21.17
C ASN A 42 42.59 -1.28 22.08
N ARG A 43 43.58 -1.97 21.50
CA ARG A 43 44.40 -2.94 22.22
C ARG A 43 45.02 -2.37 23.49
N THR A 44 45.65 -1.20 23.40
CA THR A 44 46.31 -0.55 24.54
C THR A 44 45.33 -0.20 25.65
N CYS A 45 44.15 0.34 25.30
CA CYS A 45 43.11 0.64 26.30
C CYS A 45 42.55 -0.65 26.93
N PHE A 46 42.38 -1.69 26.12
CA PHE A 46 41.79 -2.97 26.55
C PHE A 46 42.71 -3.75 27.51
N GLU A 47 44.03 -3.60 27.40
CA GLU A 47 44.98 -4.15 28.38
C GLU A 47 44.70 -3.60 29.79
N TYR A 48 44.38 -2.30 29.93
CA TYR A 48 43.95 -1.74 31.21
C TYR A 48 42.60 -2.30 31.68
N THR A 49 41.64 -2.53 30.77
CA THR A 49 40.37 -3.17 31.08
C THR A 49 40.56 -4.57 31.66
N ILE A 50 41.49 -5.37 31.12
CA ILE A 50 41.79 -6.72 31.61
C ILE A 50 42.34 -6.67 33.04
N ARG A 51 43.34 -5.82 33.28
CA ARG A 51 43.94 -5.67 34.62
C ARG A 51 42.94 -5.17 35.65
N ALA A 52 42.10 -4.19 35.29
CA ALA A 52 41.03 -3.73 36.16
C ALA A 52 40.05 -4.87 36.49
N ALA A 53 39.62 -5.66 35.51
CA ALA A 53 38.62 -6.71 35.71
C ALA A 53 39.11 -7.91 36.54
N TYR A 54 40.37 -8.35 36.34
CA TYR A 54 40.92 -9.58 36.91
C TYR A 54 41.92 -9.36 38.05
N GLU A 55 42.70 -8.28 37.99
CA GLU A 55 43.76 -7.98 38.96
C GLU A 55 43.31 -6.89 39.95
N ASN A 56 42.13 -6.27 39.72
CA ASN A 56 41.62 -5.10 40.42
C ASN A 56 42.57 -3.88 40.37
N GLU A 57 43.41 -3.79 39.32
CA GLU A 57 44.31 -2.67 39.08
C GLU A 57 43.57 -1.56 38.29
N LEU A 58 42.99 -0.61 39.03
CA LEU A 58 42.28 0.53 38.44
C LEU A 58 43.27 1.59 37.90
N SER A 59 42.87 2.28 36.83
CA SER A 59 43.67 3.34 36.20
C SER A 59 42.78 4.48 35.68
N ASP A 60 43.40 5.59 35.24
CA ASP A 60 42.65 6.69 34.60
C ASP A 60 41.90 6.25 33.33
N ILE A 61 42.38 5.21 32.65
CA ILE A 61 41.75 4.65 31.43
C ILE A 61 40.61 3.69 31.80
N SER A 62 40.82 2.87 32.84
CA SER A 62 39.86 1.88 33.34
C SER A 62 39.65 2.07 34.86
N PRO A 63 38.85 3.07 35.26
CA PRO A 63 38.68 3.42 36.68
C PRO A 63 37.54 2.65 37.37
N GLY A 64 36.67 1.97 36.62
CA GLY A 64 35.49 1.29 37.12
C GLY A 64 35.62 -0.24 37.05
N LEU A 65 35.53 -0.91 38.20
CA LEU A 65 35.71 -2.36 38.29
C LEU A 65 34.55 -3.12 37.62
N SER A 66 33.30 -2.71 37.89
CA SER A 66 32.12 -3.33 37.29
C SER A 66 32.06 -3.03 35.80
N SER A 67 32.38 -1.81 35.38
CA SER A 67 32.49 -1.43 33.97
C SER A 67 33.50 -2.31 33.22
N ALA A 68 34.68 -2.53 33.79
CA ALA A 68 35.71 -3.38 33.19
C ALA A 68 35.22 -4.83 33.04
N ARG A 69 34.57 -5.39 34.08
CA ARG A 69 34.02 -6.75 34.05
C ARG A 69 32.91 -6.92 33.01
N VAL A 70 31.98 -5.98 32.91
CA VAL A 70 30.94 -5.99 31.87
C VAL A 70 31.58 -5.90 30.49
N CYS A 71 32.60 -5.04 30.33
CA CYS A 71 33.32 -4.88 29.07
C CYS A 71 34.02 -6.17 28.62
N ILE A 72 34.64 -6.91 29.54
CA ILE A 72 35.22 -8.22 29.25
C ILE A 72 34.16 -9.19 28.72
N PHE A 73 33.02 -9.33 29.41
CA PHE A 73 31.97 -10.25 28.95
C PHE A 73 31.34 -9.80 27.64
N ALA A 74 31.10 -8.51 27.45
CA ALA A 74 30.61 -7.96 26.19
C ALA A 74 31.58 -8.24 25.03
N PHE A 75 32.88 -8.08 25.25
CA PHE A 75 33.90 -8.41 24.26
C PHE A 75 33.93 -9.90 23.94
N MET A 76 33.87 -10.75 24.97
CA MET A 76 33.86 -12.20 24.77
C MET A 76 32.61 -12.67 24.03
N ALA A 77 31.44 -12.06 24.29
CA ALA A 77 30.23 -12.31 23.52
C ALA A 77 30.43 -11.94 22.04
N LEU A 78 30.92 -10.73 21.78
CA LEU A 78 31.13 -10.22 20.43
C LEU A 78 32.17 -11.03 19.65
N SER A 79 33.31 -11.29 20.27
CA SER A 79 34.42 -12.04 19.67
C SER A 79 34.02 -13.48 19.40
N SER A 80 33.33 -14.15 20.34
CA SER A 80 32.85 -15.53 20.11
C SER A 80 31.91 -15.62 18.92
N PHE A 81 31.09 -14.58 18.69
CA PHE A 81 30.15 -14.54 17.58
C PHE A 81 30.82 -14.19 16.24
N PHE A 82 31.74 -13.21 16.21
CA PHE A 82 32.28 -12.66 14.95
C PHE A 82 33.68 -13.15 14.56
N ALA A 83 34.50 -13.67 15.47
CA ALA A 83 35.93 -13.96 15.22
C ALA A 83 36.21 -15.28 14.48
N GLY A 84 35.21 -16.08 14.13
CA GLY A 84 35.40 -17.30 13.34
C GLY A 84 34.13 -17.86 12.74
N GLN A 85 34.22 -19.02 12.08
CA GLN A 85 33.06 -19.70 11.49
C GLN A 85 32.00 -20.01 12.56
N PRO A 86 30.70 -19.82 12.26
CA PRO A 86 29.62 -20.12 13.19
C PRO A 86 29.63 -21.60 13.57
N HIS A 87 29.72 -21.88 14.87
CA HIS A 87 29.71 -23.21 15.47
C HIS A 87 28.87 -23.16 16.75
N VAL A 88 28.13 -24.24 17.09
CA VAL A 88 27.24 -24.30 18.29
C VAL A 88 27.89 -23.70 19.50
N ASP A 89 29.05 -24.24 19.82
CA ASP A 89 29.73 -23.97 21.07
C ASP A 89 30.06 -22.49 21.16
N LYS A 90 30.36 -21.83 20.04
CA LYS A 90 30.66 -20.40 19.99
C LYS A 90 29.42 -19.53 20.16
N ILE A 91 28.29 -19.92 19.58
CA ILE A 91 27.02 -19.19 19.70
C ILE A 91 26.45 -19.30 21.11
N VAL A 92 26.44 -20.51 21.68
CA VAL A 92 26.02 -20.73 23.07
C VAL A 92 26.93 -19.96 24.02
N THR A 93 28.25 -20.02 23.79
CA THR A 93 29.22 -19.24 24.57
C THR A 93 28.99 -17.73 24.43
N ALA A 94 28.68 -17.23 23.22
CA ALA A 94 28.40 -15.82 22.99
C ALA A 94 27.14 -15.35 23.75
N ASP A 95 26.07 -16.14 23.72
CA ASP A 95 24.82 -15.86 24.43
C ASP A 95 25.00 -15.90 25.96
N GLU A 96 25.76 -16.88 26.48
CA GLU A 96 26.12 -16.91 27.90
C GLU A 96 26.86 -15.64 28.32
N TYR A 97 27.89 -15.24 27.58
CA TYR A 97 28.64 -14.03 27.91
C TYR A 97 27.80 -12.76 27.77
N ALA A 98 26.90 -12.68 26.79
CA ALA A 98 25.99 -11.56 26.65
C ALA A 98 25.03 -11.45 27.85
N ARG A 99 24.48 -12.58 28.31
CA ARG A 99 23.61 -12.62 29.50
C ARG A 99 24.35 -12.24 30.78
N GLU A 100 25.56 -12.74 30.98
CA GLU A 100 26.39 -12.36 32.13
C GLU A 100 26.74 -10.87 32.12
N ALA A 101 27.05 -10.30 30.93
CA ALA A 101 27.25 -8.86 30.80
C ALA A 101 25.98 -8.06 31.12
N GLN A 102 24.82 -8.52 30.64
CA GLN A 102 23.52 -7.89 30.89
C GLN A 102 23.12 -7.93 32.38
N ASP A 103 23.33 -9.06 33.06
CA ASP A 103 23.05 -9.23 34.48
C ASP A 103 23.87 -8.27 35.36
N LEU A 104 25.08 -7.91 34.90
CA LEU A 104 25.99 -6.98 35.58
C LEU A 104 25.79 -5.51 35.18
N LEU A 105 24.95 -5.20 34.18
CA LEU A 105 24.68 -3.80 33.77
C LEU A 105 24.22 -2.91 34.93
N PRO A 106 23.32 -3.34 35.85
CA PRO A 106 22.90 -2.49 36.96
C PRO A 106 24.07 -2.07 37.87
N GLU A 107 25.06 -2.93 38.08
CA GLU A 107 26.25 -2.60 38.87
C GLU A 107 27.14 -1.60 38.15
N MET A 108 27.36 -1.78 36.84
CA MET A 108 28.08 -0.82 36.01
C MET A 108 27.38 0.55 35.97
N LEU A 109 26.05 0.59 35.85
CA LEU A 109 25.29 1.85 35.80
C LEU A 109 25.30 2.62 37.12
N ASN A 110 25.66 1.96 38.23
CA ASN A 110 25.89 2.62 39.51
C ASN A 110 27.32 3.19 39.65
N GLU A 111 28.23 2.87 38.73
CA GLU A 111 29.55 3.51 38.66
C GLU A 111 29.48 4.85 37.90
N SER A 112 30.57 5.64 38.01
CA SER A 112 30.77 6.77 37.12
C SER A 112 30.88 6.32 35.66
N VAL A 113 30.50 7.18 34.71
CA VAL A 113 30.69 6.92 33.28
C VAL A 113 32.17 6.62 32.97
N THR A 114 32.44 5.49 32.34
CA THR A 114 33.79 5.01 31.98
C THR A 114 33.90 4.67 30.49
N LEU A 115 35.13 4.66 29.97
CA LEU A 115 35.42 4.15 28.63
C LEU A 115 35.01 2.67 28.49
N ASP A 116 35.28 1.86 29.50
CA ASP A 116 34.90 0.44 29.51
C ASP A 116 33.38 0.26 29.39
N GLY A 117 32.61 1.05 30.13
CA GLY A 117 31.15 1.02 30.07
C GLY A 117 30.61 1.44 28.70
N LEU A 118 31.19 2.48 28.09
CA LEU A 118 30.83 2.89 26.73
C LEU A 118 31.13 1.79 25.71
N GLN A 119 32.32 1.20 25.80
CA GLN A 119 32.75 0.13 24.92
C GLN A 119 31.86 -1.11 25.09
N ALA A 120 31.57 -1.48 26.34
CA ALA A 120 30.67 -2.58 26.69
C ALA A 120 29.28 -2.42 26.08
N LEU A 121 28.63 -1.27 26.32
CA LEU A 121 27.29 -0.99 25.80
C LEU A 121 27.26 -1.03 24.25
N THR A 122 28.29 -0.48 23.61
CA THR A 122 28.41 -0.48 22.14
C THR A 122 28.53 -1.90 21.59
N MET A 123 29.37 -2.75 22.20
CA MET A 123 29.51 -4.15 21.82
C MET A 123 28.22 -4.94 22.08
N LEU A 124 27.54 -4.71 23.21
CA LEU A 124 26.28 -5.38 23.53
C LEU A 124 25.14 -4.99 22.57
N CYS A 125 25.10 -3.76 22.06
CA CYS A 125 24.15 -3.38 21.01
C CYS A 125 24.33 -4.27 19.77
N LEU A 126 25.57 -4.45 19.32
CA LEU A 126 25.89 -5.30 18.16
C LEU A 126 25.60 -6.78 18.43
N CYS A 127 25.97 -7.29 19.61
CA CYS A 127 25.66 -8.66 20.01
C CYS A 127 24.15 -8.90 20.02
N CYS A 128 23.38 -8.02 20.66
CA CYS A 128 21.93 -8.14 20.77
C CYS A 128 21.25 -8.11 19.39
N GLN A 129 21.70 -7.23 18.49
CA GLN A 129 21.26 -7.22 17.10
C GLN A 129 21.57 -8.53 16.36
N ALA A 130 22.70 -9.16 16.65
CA ALA A 130 23.17 -10.37 16.00
C ALA A 130 22.52 -11.65 16.55
N THR A 131 22.17 -11.69 17.85
CA THR A 131 21.70 -12.90 18.52
C THR A 131 20.21 -12.94 18.79
N SER A 132 19.58 -11.81 19.09
CA SER A 132 18.16 -11.77 19.49
C SER A 132 17.31 -10.82 18.66
N GLY A 133 17.89 -9.82 18.00
CA GLY A 133 17.14 -8.80 17.27
C GLY A 133 16.19 -7.99 18.16
N ASP A 134 16.40 -7.98 19.47
CA ASP A 134 15.53 -7.29 20.42
C ASP A 134 15.74 -5.76 20.33
N MET A 135 14.87 -5.12 19.56
CA MET A 135 14.95 -3.69 19.28
C MET A 135 14.87 -2.83 20.54
N LEU A 136 14.10 -3.23 21.56
CA LEU A 136 13.95 -2.44 22.78
C LEU A 136 15.24 -2.48 23.62
N SER A 137 15.84 -3.66 23.77
CA SER A 137 17.13 -3.76 24.47
C SER A 137 18.22 -2.97 23.75
N ILE A 138 18.26 -3.04 22.41
CA ILE A 138 19.19 -2.25 21.59
C ILE A 138 18.96 -0.75 21.80
N GLU A 139 17.69 -0.30 21.79
CA GLU A 139 17.31 1.10 22.00
C GLU A 139 17.84 1.63 23.33
N LEU A 140 17.59 0.90 24.43
CA LEU A 140 17.96 1.31 25.78
C LEU A 140 19.49 1.35 25.96
N MET A 141 20.19 0.33 25.44
CA MET A 141 21.65 0.29 25.50
C MET A 141 22.29 1.38 24.64
N LEU A 142 21.77 1.62 23.43
CA LEU A 142 22.29 2.65 22.53
C LEU A 142 22.00 4.06 23.08
N SER A 143 20.83 4.30 23.66
CA SER A 143 20.50 5.54 24.37
C SER A 143 21.50 5.79 25.50
N THR A 144 21.84 4.77 26.27
CA THR A 144 22.83 4.88 27.36
C THR A 144 24.25 5.09 26.82
N ALA A 145 24.65 4.35 25.79
CA ALA A 145 25.96 4.48 25.15
C ALA A 145 26.16 5.89 24.59
N THR A 146 25.17 6.44 23.89
CA THR A 146 25.24 7.80 23.34
C THR A 146 25.37 8.84 24.45
N ARG A 147 24.69 8.68 25.60
CA ARG A 147 24.93 9.54 26.77
C ARG A 147 26.35 9.42 27.30
N PHE A 148 26.90 8.21 27.38
CA PHE A 148 28.29 7.99 27.80
C PHE A 148 29.28 8.68 26.85
N VAL A 149 29.02 8.66 25.54
CA VAL A 149 29.82 9.39 24.55
C VAL A 149 29.90 10.88 24.88
N PHE A 150 28.78 11.53 25.22
CA PHE A 150 28.76 12.95 25.58
C PHE A 150 29.46 13.24 26.90
N HIS A 151 29.29 12.38 27.90
CA HIS A 151 29.99 12.51 29.19
C HIS A 151 31.51 12.37 29.03
N LEU A 152 31.96 11.48 28.15
CA LEU A 152 33.37 11.26 27.81
C LEU A 152 33.90 12.21 26.71
N LYS A 153 33.09 13.19 26.29
CA LYS A 153 33.44 14.20 25.26
C LYS A 153 33.79 13.63 23.88
N GLY A 154 33.33 12.44 23.52
CA GLY A 154 33.55 11.86 22.19
C GLY A 154 32.92 12.65 21.04
N ASN A 155 31.92 13.48 21.35
CA ASN A 155 31.30 14.40 20.39
C ASN A 155 32.20 15.59 20.00
N VAL A 156 33.33 15.80 20.67
CA VAL A 156 34.34 16.84 20.39
C VAL A 156 35.60 16.20 19.80
N TYR A 157 36.39 16.94 19.03
CA TYR A 157 37.66 16.43 18.52
C TYR A 157 38.66 16.15 19.67
N PRO A 158 39.40 15.02 19.64
CA PRO A 158 40.28 14.62 20.74
C PRO A 158 41.37 15.62 21.16
N GLU A 159 41.88 16.42 20.22
CA GLU A 159 42.94 17.41 20.49
C GLU A 159 42.43 18.61 21.30
N ASP A 160 41.13 18.90 21.27
CA ASP A 160 40.52 20.05 21.95
C ASP A 160 40.11 19.74 23.41
N ILE A 161 40.30 18.49 23.85
CA ILE A 161 39.94 18.03 25.19
C ILE A 161 41.19 18.08 26.09
N GLU A 162 41.11 18.77 27.22
CA GLU A 162 42.18 18.79 28.22
C GLU A 162 42.18 17.52 29.11
N GLY A 163 43.38 17.07 29.54
CA GLY A 163 43.55 15.95 30.49
C GLY A 163 43.31 14.55 29.91
N GLY A 164 43.94 13.49 30.44
CA GLY A 164 43.82 12.11 29.93
C GLY A 164 44.68 11.80 28.69
N THR A 165 44.85 10.51 28.37
CA THR A 165 45.74 10.07 27.28
C THR A 165 45.10 10.28 25.90
N LEU A 166 45.90 10.71 24.91
CA LEU A 166 45.42 10.90 23.54
C LEU A 166 44.85 9.60 22.94
N SER A 167 45.48 8.46 23.24
CA SER A 167 45.00 7.14 22.78
C SER A 167 43.57 6.85 23.25
N ALA A 168 43.28 7.08 24.55
CA ALA A 168 41.95 6.86 25.09
C ALA A 168 40.92 7.82 24.47
N LYS A 169 41.26 9.10 24.31
CA LYS A 169 40.36 10.09 23.66
C LYS A 169 40.05 9.74 22.21
N MET A 170 41.06 9.33 21.44
CA MET A 170 40.89 8.87 20.07
C MET A 170 40.00 7.63 20.01
N HIS A 171 40.11 6.73 20.99
CA HIS A 171 39.23 5.57 21.07
C HIS A 171 37.78 5.93 21.42
N VAL A 172 37.56 6.82 22.39
CA VAL A 172 36.22 7.38 22.66
C VAL A 172 35.63 8.02 21.40
N ARG A 173 36.44 8.73 20.61
CA ARG A 173 36.02 9.33 19.33
C ARG A 173 35.64 8.29 18.28
N ASN A 174 36.33 7.16 18.22
CA ASN A 174 35.93 6.05 17.36
C ASN A 174 34.59 5.45 17.81
N LEU A 175 34.40 5.25 19.12
CA LEU A 175 33.14 4.79 19.68
C LEU A 175 31.99 5.78 19.44
N PHE A 176 32.25 7.09 19.46
CA PHE A 176 31.28 8.11 19.02
C PHE A 176 30.81 7.85 17.59
N TRP A 177 31.72 7.64 16.65
CA TRP A 177 31.36 7.40 15.24
C TRP A 177 30.60 6.09 15.03
N ILE A 178 30.92 5.06 15.82
CA ILE A 178 30.18 3.79 15.81
C ILE A 178 28.76 4.01 16.36
N CYS A 179 28.63 4.64 17.53
CA CYS A 179 27.33 4.98 18.12
C CYS A 179 26.50 5.88 17.19
N PHE A 180 27.14 6.86 16.54
CA PHE A 180 26.51 7.73 15.54
C PHE A 180 25.96 6.93 14.37
N THR A 181 26.73 5.98 13.85
CA THR A 181 26.29 5.11 12.76
C THR A 181 25.12 4.22 13.18
N LEU A 182 25.23 3.58 14.34
CA LEU A 182 24.15 2.74 14.90
C LEU A 182 22.88 3.55 15.14
N ASP A 183 23.00 4.77 15.68
CA ASP A 183 21.89 5.70 15.88
C ASP A 183 21.16 6.01 14.56
N LYS A 184 21.88 6.41 13.50
CA LYS A 184 21.23 6.77 12.23
C LYS A 184 20.59 5.58 11.53
N MET A 185 21.21 4.41 11.59
CA MET A 185 20.61 3.19 11.07
C MET A 185 19.36 2.78 11.86
N PHE A 186 19.44 2.84 13.19
CA PHE A 186 18.33 2.49 14.09
C PHE A 186 17.12 3.41 13.86
N SER A 187 17.32 4.73 13.81
CA SER A 187 16.25 5.70 13.58
C SER A 187 15.57 5.56 12.21
N LEU A 188 16.32 5.28 11.15
CA LEU A 188 15.73 5.04 9.83
C LEU A 188 14.90 3.75 9.78
N ARG A 189 15.36 2.69 10.47
CA ARG A 189 14.65 1.40 10.51
C ARG A 189 13.38 1.43 11.34
N THR A 190 13.41 2.14 12.46
CA THR A 190 12.29 2.17 13.42
C THR A 190 11.35 3.36 13.22
N GLY A 191 11.80 4.41 12.54
CA GLY A 191 11.12 5.70 12.47
C GLY A 191 11.24 6.55 13.74
N LEU A 192 11.86 6.02 14.81
CA LEU A 192 12.09 6.75 16.05
C LEU A 192 13.13 7.87 15.86
N GLN A 193 13.08 8.87 16.73
CA GLN A 193 14.02 9.99 16.67
C GLN A 193 15.46 9.54 16.99
N PRO A 194 16.48 10.13 16.32
CA PRO A 194 17.87 9.89 16.67
C PRO A 194 18.21 10.39 18.06
N PHE A 195 19.09 9.65 18.74
CA PHE A 195 19.66 10.02 20.05
C PHE A 195 20.68 11.14 19.93
N ILE A 196 21.48 11.15 18.86
CA ILE A 196 22.55 12.13 18.66
C ILE A 196 22.05 13.26 17.78
N ASP A 197 21.87 14.44 18.38
CA ASP A 197 21.67 15.68 17.64
C ASP A 197 23.00 16.19 17.08
N VAL A 198 23.07 16.27 15.75
CA VAL A 198 24.24 16.74 14.99
C VAL A 198 24.66 18.16 15.35
N THR A 199 23.74 19.00 15.83
CA THR A 199 24.04 20.40 16.21
C THR A 199 24.96 20.50 17.42
N ASN A 200 25.06 19.43 18.21
CA ASN A 200 25.88 19.35 19.43
C ASN A 200 27.18 18.55 19.21
N CYS A 201 27.55 18.27 17.95
CA CYS A 201 28.66 17.41 17.62
C CYS A 201 29.65 18.11 16.69
N ASP A 202 30.94 17.96 16.98
CA ASP A 202 31.99 18.12 16.00
C ASP A 202 31.97 16.90 15.07
N LEU A 203 31.71 17.11 13.78
CA LEU A 203 31.64 16.06 12.76
C LEU A 203 32.92 15.95 11.91
N THR A 204 34.04 16.49 12.39
CA THR A 204 35.35 16.34 11.76
C THR A 204 35.72 14.87 11.62
N LEU A 205 35.89 14.44 10.36
CA LEU A 205 36.16 13.06 9.99
C LEU A 205 37.50 12.58 10.57
N PRO A 206 37.65 11.27 10.87
CA PRO A 206 38.94 10.69 11.24
C PRO A 206 40.00 10.94 10.16
N ARG A 207 41.13 11.57 10.53
CA ARG A 207 42.24 11.85 9.61
C ARG A 207 42.96 10.55 9.27
N MET A 208 43.28 10.34 7.98
CA MET A 208 44.31 9.36 7.59
C MET A 208 45.67 10.01 7.88
N GLN A 209 46.37 9.58 8.94
CA GLN A 209 47.74 10.02 9.14
C GLN A 209 48.61 9.42 8.03
N THR A 210 49.03 10.25 7.07
CA THR A 210 50.10 9.91 6.14
C THR A 210 51.41 9.88 6.90
N VAL A 211 52.04 8.70 6.98
CA VAL A 211 53.37 8.50 7.57
C VAL A 211 54.40 9.30 6.77
N THR A 212 54.66 10.52 7.20
CA THR A 212 55.74 11.38 6.69
C THR A 212 56.38 12.12 7.87
N GLY A 213 56.99 11.36 8.78
CA GLY A 213 57.76 11.90 9.91
C GLY A 213 58.76 10.87 10.47
N PRO A 214 59.86 11.29 11.11
CA PRO A 214 60.92 10.38 11.55
C PRO A 214 60.41 9.39 12.59
N LEU A 215 60.66 8.11 12.30
CA LEU A 215 60.30 6.93 13.07
C LEU A 215 61.01 6.92 14.43
N GLU A 216 60.27 6.74 15.54
CA GLU A 216 60.61 5.83 16.66
C GLU A 216 59.76 5.98 17.93
N SER A 217 58.89 7.00 18.07
CA SER A 217 58.00 7.12 19.25
C SER A 217 56.50 7.13 18.95
N LEU A 218 56.11 6.93 17.70
CA LEU A 218 54.72 6.84 17.25
C LEU A 218 54.57 5.64 16.30
N GLN A 219 54.90 4.44 16.80
CA GLN A 219 54.54 3.21 16.08
C GLN A 219 53.01 2.95 16.18
N PRO A 220 52.43 2.27 15.18
CA PRO A 220 51.38 2.87 14.37
C PRO A 220 49.97 2.49 14.81
N PHE A 221 49.21 3.46 15.33
CA PHE A 221 47.76 3.33 15.58
C PHE A 221 46.92 3.04 14.31
N TYR A 222 47.55 3.01 13.14
CA TYR A 222 46.91 3.11 11.83
C TYR A 222 47.41 2.10 10.77
N HIS A 223 48.29 1.13 11.10
CA HIS A 223 48.89 0.24 10.08
C HIS A 223 48.22 -1.13 9.87
N GLN A 224 47.03 -1.43 10.41
CA GLN A 224 46.43 -2.75 10.20
C GLN A 224 44.94 -2.85 9.91
N HIS A 225 44.21 -1.75 9.72
CA HIS A 225 42.78 -1.83 9.41
C HIS A 225 42.40 -0.99 8.20
N ASN A 226 41.42 -1.46 7.44
CA ASN A 226 40.87 -0.81 6.26
C ASN A 226 40.16 0.49 6.67
N HIS A 227 40.90 1.53 7.05
CA HIS A 227 40.41 2.88 7.40
C HIS A 227 39.45 3.45 6.35
N SER A 228 39.62 3.00 5.10
CA SER A 228 38.70 3.26 4.00
C SER A 228 37.26 2.83 4.30
N MET A 229 37.02 1.64 4.87
CA MET A 229 35.67 1.10 5.09
C MET A 229 34.94 1.81 6.24
N PHE A 230 35.63 2.01 7.37
CA PHE A 230 35.07 2.73 8.51
C PHE A 230 34.70 4.17 8.12
N LEU A 231 35.58 4.85 7.38
CA LEU A 231 35.32 6.20 6.87
C LEU A 231 34.16 6.21 5.87
N THR A 232 34.07 5.22 4.97
CA THR A 232 32.93 5.07 4.06
C THR A 232 31.62 4.94 4.83
N LEU A 233 31.60 4.13 5.89
CA LEU A 233 30.42 3.93 6.75
C LEU A 233 30.03 5.20 7.50
N ILE A 234 31.00 5.97 8.03
CA ILE A 234 30.75 7.27 8.65
C ILE A 234 30.13 8.25 7.65
N ARG A 235 30.65 8.32 6.43
CA ARG A 235 30.10 9.21 5.40
C ARG A 235 28.68 8.80 5.00
N LEU A 236 28.39 7.50 4.96
CA LEU A 236 27.05 7.01 4.73
C LEU A 236 26.10 7.42 5.86
N SER A 237 26.51 7.26 7.13
CA SER A 237 25.67 7.63 8.26
C SER A 237 25.39 9.13 8.33
N LEU A 238 26.29 9.98 7.83
CA LEU A 238 26.02 11.40 7.60
C LEU A 238 24.92 11.63 6.55
N VAL A 239 24.91 10.87 5.44
CA VAL A 239 23.82 10.90 4.46
C VAL A 239 22.52 10.42 5.09
N GLN A 240 22.54 9.30 5.81
CA GLN A 240 21.38 8.76 6.54
C GLN A 240 20.81 9.77 7.55
N SER A 241 21.67 10.52 8.24
CA SER A 241 21.25 11.61 9.12
C SER A 241 20.47 12.69 8.34
N LYS A 242 20.95 13.09 7.16
CA LYS A 242 20.24 14.04 6.29
C LYS A 242 18.91 13.47 5.79
N VAL A 243 18.87 12.19 5.42
CA VAL A 243 17.64 11.49 5.01
C VAL A 243 16.60 11.53 6.11
N TYR A 244 16.97 11.15 7.34
CA TYR A 244 16.03 11.20 8.47
C TYR A 244 15.52 12.62 8.71
N HIS A 245 16.40 13.61 8.87
CA HIS A 245 16.00 14.98 9.15
C HIS A 245 15.15 15.59 8.03
N GLY A 246 15.53 15.37 6.78
CA GLY A 246 14.87 15.95 5.61
C GLY A 246 13.55 15.30 5.25
N LEU A 247 13.36 14.01 5.54
CA LEU A 247 12.18 13.27 5.06
C LEU A 247 11.32 12.64 6.17
N TYR A 248 11.89 12.25 7.31
CA TYR A 248 11.20 11.45 8.33
C TYR A 248 10.92 12.18 9.63
N SER A 249 11.66 13.24 9.94
CA SER A 249 11.44 14.07 11.13
C SER A 249 10.02 14.65 11.18
N PHE A 250 9.57 15.00 12.38
CA PHE A 250 8.26 15.63 12.58
C PHE A 250 8.05 16.88 11.72
N SER A 251 9.07 17.72 11.58
CA SER A 251 9.04 18.89 10.71
C SER A 251 9.00 18.51 9.23
N ALA A 252 9.73 17.48 8.81
CA ALA A 252 9.75 17.01 7.42
C ALA A 252 8.38 16.48 6.97
N GLN A 253 7.62 15.85 7.87
CA GLN A 253 6.28 15.35 7.56
C GLN A 253 5.26 16.45 7.21
N ARG A 254 5.60 17.72 7.45
CA ARG A 254 4.74 18.89 7.17
C ARG A 254 5.19 19.69 5.95
N GLN A 255 6.15 19.20 5.18
CA GLN A 255 6.64 19.85 3.97
C GLN A 255 5.54 19.94 2.89
N SER A 256 5.63 20.96 2.04
CA SER A 256 4.84 21.02 0.81
C SER A 256 5.33 19.98 -0.20
N ASP A 257 4.49 19.61 -1.19
CA ASP A 257 4.90 18.70 -2.27
C ASP A 257 6.17 19.20 -2.99
N ALA A 258 6.31 20.52 -3.16
CA ALA A 258 7.47 21.14 -3.80
C ALA A 258 8.74 20.99 -2.95
N ASP A 259 8.65 21.27 -1.65
CA ASP A 259 9.79 21.15 -0.72
C ASP A 259 10.22 19.69 -0.54
N LEU A 260 9.25 18.78 -0.51
CA LEU A 260 9.50 17.34 -0.44
C LEU A 260 10.29 16.87 -1.67
N LEU A 261 9.83 17.21 -2.88
CA LEU A 261 10.51 16.83 -4.12
C LEU A 261 11.88 17.50 -4.25
N ALA A 262 12.04 18.75 -3.79
CA ALA A 262 13.34 19.42 -3.73
C ALA A 262 14.29 18.72 -2.75
N THR A 263 13.78 18.29 -1.59
CA THR A 263 14.55 17.54 -0.58
C THR A 263 14.99 16.18 -1.11
N ILE A 264 14.09 15.43 -1.78
CA ILE A 264 14.42 14.17 -2.46
C ILE A 264 15.59 14.37 -3.41
N ARG A 265 15.52 15.37 -4.30
CA ARG A 265 16.60 15.65 -5.26
C ARG A 265 17.93 15.99 -4.59
N SER A 266 17.90 16.77 -3.50
CA SER A 266 19.12 17.10 -2.76
C SER A 266 19.74 15.88 -2.08
N LEU A 267 18.91 14.94 -1.63
CA LEU A 267 19.37 13.71 -0.98
C LEU A 267 19.90 12.69 -2.00
N ASP A 268 19.30 12.61 -3.19
CA ASP A 268 19.83 11.81 -4.30
C ASP A 268 21.26 12.24 -4.64
N ILE A 269 21.49 13.55 -4.79
CA ILE A 269 22.84 14.09 -5.05
C ILE A 269 23.81 13.69 -3.94
N ALA A 270 23.43 13.85 -2.67
CA ALA A 270 24.30 13.51 -1.55
C ALA A 270 24.61 12.01 -1.48
N LEU A 271 23.65 11.15 -1.84
CA LEU A 271 23.82 9.70 -1.86
C LEU A 271 24.68 9.25 -3.06
N ASP A 272 24.52 9.87 -4.22
CA ASP A 272 25.35 9.64 -5.40
C ASP A 272 26.80 10.11 -5.19
N GLU A 273 27.00 11.28 -4.56
CA GLU A 273 28.33 11.75 -4.16
C GLU A 273 29.01 10.78 -3.19
N TRP A 274 28.27 10.27 -2.20
CA TRP A 274 28.78 9.22 -1.32
C TRP A 274 29.15 7.98 -2.12
N ARG A 275 28.26 7.48 -2.99
CA ARG A 275 28.49 6.29 -3.82
C ARG A 275 29.73 6.42 -4.70
N ALA A 276 29.91 7.58 -5.34
CA ALA A 276 31.09 7.87 -6.16
C ALA A 276 32.39 7.89 -5.36
N SER A 277 32.32 8.18 -4.05
CA SER A 277 33.48 8.14 -3.15
C SER A 277 33.88 6.73 -2.69
N VAL A 278 33.04 5.71 -2.94
CA VAL A 278 33.27 4.34 -2.49
C VAL A 278 34.03 3.54 -3.57
N PRO A 279 35.25 3.04 -3.26
CA PRO A 279 36.10 2.36 -4.25
C PRO A 279 35.44 1.15 -4.94
N THR A 280 34.62 0.38 -4.22
CA THR A 280 33.89 -0.79 -4.73
C THR A 280 33.04 -0.46 -5.96
N PHE A 281 32.37 0.69 -5.96
CA PHE A 281 31.52 1.11 -7.08
C PHE A 281 32.31 1.76 -8.23
N SER A 282 33.58 2.09 -8.01
CA SER A 282 34.45 2.75 -9.00
C SER A 282 35.20 1.78 -9.92
N GLY A 283 35.06 0.46 -9.72
CA GLY A 283 35.69 -0.56 -10.58
C GLY A 283 37.21 -0.69 -10.43
N LEU A 284 37.81 -0.11 -9.38
CA LEU A 284 39.24 -0.21 -9.11
C LEU A 284 39.56 -1.55 -8.41
N PRO A 285 40.44 -2.40 -8.97
CA PRO A 285 40.79 -3.67 -8.34
C PRO A 285 41.55 -3.45 -7.04
N ARG A 286 41.10 -4.10 -5.95
CA ARG A 286 41.86 -4.22 -4.69
C ARG A 286 42.30 -5.67 -4.51
N GLN A 287 43.58 -5.87 -4.19
CA GLN A 287 44.02 -7.15 -3.64
C GLN A 287 43.38 -7.33 -2.25
N ASN A 288 42.80 -8.51 -2.00
CA ASN A 288 41.97 -8.89 -0.84
C ASN A 288 40.57 -8.26 -0.82
N GLU A 289 39.68 -8.79 -1.67
CA GLU A 289 38.25 -8.49 -1.69
C GLU A 289 37.60 -8.81 -0.33
N ASN A 290 37.06 -7.80 0.37
CA ASN A 290 36.15 -8.04 1.49
C ASN A 290 34.71 -8.01 0.95
N ARG A 291 34.30 -9.11 0.32
CA ARG A 291 32.98 -9.32 -0.30
C ARG A 291 31.81 -8.87 0.58
N MET A 292 31.93 -9.03 1.90
CA MET A 292 30.90 -8.63 2.85
C MET A 292 30.79 -7.11 3.03
N ALA A 293 31.91 -6.38 3.00
CA ALA A 293 31.87 -4.92 3.05
C ALA A 293 31.20 -4.33 1.80
N ASP A 294 31.50 -4.90 0.64
CA ASP A 294 30.87 -4.54 -0.64
C ASP A 294 29.37 -4.83 -0.61
N PHE A 295 28.99 -6.02 -0.14
CA PHE A 295 27.60 -6.38 0.12
C PHE A 295 26.90 -5.37 1.03
N LEU A 296 27.52 -5.01 2.17
CA LEU A 296 26.95 -4.06 3.13
C LEU A 296 26.74 -2.67 2.51
N PHE A 297 27.72 -2.15 1.77
CA PHE A 297 27.59 -0.83 1.14
C PHE A 297 26.54 -0.82 0.02
N GLU A 298 26.47 -1.87 -0.80
CA GLU A 298 25.42 -2.03 -1.82
C GLU A 298 24.03 -2.13 -1.21
N MET A 299 23.87 -2.96 -0.18
CA MET A 299 22.60 -3.11 0.54
C MET A 299 22.15 -1.77 1.12
N GLN A 300 23.05 -1.06 1.80
CA GLN A 300 22.70 0.22 2.42
C GLN A 300 22.47 1.35 1.41
N TYR A 301 23.20 1.36 0.28
CA TYR A 301 22.94 2.27 -0.83
C TYR A 301 21.50 2.13 -1.34
N HIS A 302 21.11 0.91 -1.71
CA HIS A 302 19.79 0.64 -2.24
C HIS A 302 18.69 0.83 -1.19
N TYR A 303 18.96 0.54 0.08
CA TYR A 303 18.04 0.88 1.16
C TYR A 303 17.84 2.40 1.30
N CYS A 304 18.91 3.20 1.26
CA CYS A 304 18.80 4.66 1.31
C CYS A 304 18.04 5.21 0.09
N MET A 305 18.30 4.70 -1.12
CA MET A 305 17.54 5.05 -2.32
C MET A 305 16.05 4.75 -2.14
N ALA A 306 15.71 3.55 -1.65
CA ALA A 306 14.33 3.17 -1.37
C ALA A 306 13.69 4.09 -0.33
N ALA A 307 14.41 4.40 0.76
CA ALA A 307 13.95 5.28 1.83
C ALA A 307 13.73 6.73 1.35
N ILE A 308 14.63 7.28 0.54
CA ILE A 308 14.45 8.62 -0.02
C ILE A 308 13.20 8.67 -0.89
N HIS A 309 13.13 7.78 -1.87
CA HIS A 309 12.12 7.87 -2.92
C HIS A 309 10.72 7.43 -2.49
N GLN A 310 10.59 6.52 -1.52
CA GLN A 310 9.27 6.08 -1.03
C GLN A 310 8.45 7.24 -0.46
N THR A 311 9.11 8.28 0.05
CA THR A 311 8.43 9.40 0.68
C THR A 311 7.60 10.26 -0.29
N SER A 312 7.85 10.13 -1.60
CA SER A 312 7.03 10.77 -2.65
C SER A 312 5.58 10.26 -2.69
N SER A 313 5.28 9.10 -2.09
CA SER A 313 3.90 8.64 -1.87
C SER A 313 3.07 9.58 -1.00
N ARG A 314 3.71 10.49 -0.25
CA ARG A 314 3.03 11.50 0.59
C ARG A 314 2.56 12.71 -0.20
N CYS A 315 2.99 12.89 -1.45
CA CYS A 315 2.59 14.04 -2.25
C CYS A 315 1.06 14.08 -2.36
N THR A 316 0.47 15.23 -2.11
CA THR A 316 -0.99 15.41 -2.19
C THR A 316 -1.54 15.05 -3.57
N ALA A 317 -0.77 15.33 -4.62
CA ALA A 317 -1.09 14.92 -5.99
C ALA A 317 -1.16 13.38 -6.14
N TRP A 318 -0.28 12.63 -5.47
CA TRP A 318 -0.33 11.18 -5.43
C TRP A 318 -1.54 10.67 -4.64
N VAL A 319 -1.73 11.17 -3.42
CA VAL A 319 -2.85 10.78 -2.54
C VAL A 319 -4.21 11.08 -3.16
N ARG A 320 -4.32 12.17 -3.93
CA ARG A 320 -5.56 12.58 -4.62
C ARG A 320 -5.67 12.01 -6.05
N ASN A 321 -4.74 11.17 -6.49
CA ASN A 321 -4.67 10.62 -7.86
C ASN A 321 -4.76 11.71 -8.95
N GLN A 322 -4.07 12.84 -8.75
CA GLN A 322 -3.96 13.96 -9.68
C GLN A 322 -2.75 13.79 -10.61
N ASP A 323 -2.08 14.85 -11.09
CA ASP A 323 -0.87 14.71 -11.91
C ASP A 323 0.27 14.06 -11.10
N THR A 324 0.38 12.73 -11.21
CA THR A 324 1.29 11.90 -10.43
C THR A 324 2.63 11.66 -11.13
N ARG A 325 2.94 12.31 -12.26
CA ARG A 325 4.13 11.96 -13.07
C ARG A 325 5.45 12.01 -12.28
N ALA A 326 5.68 13.08 -11.52
CA ALA A 326 6.91 13.24 -10.73
C ALA A 326 6.95 12.29 -9.51
N ALA A 327 5.85 12.21 -8.76
CA ALA A 327 5.74 11.32 -7.59
C ALA A 327 5.81 9.83 -7.98
N GLY A 328 5.11 9.44 -9.05
CA GLY A 328 5.13 8.08 -9.59
C GLY A 328 6.50 7.67 -10.13
N SER A 329 7.23 8.59 -10.78
CA SER A 329 8.61 8.31 -11.23
C SER A 329 9.55 8.07 -10.04
N SER A 330 9.43 8.86 -8.97
CA SER A 330 10.18 8.63 -7.73
C SER A 330 9.81 7.30 -7.09
N LEU A 331 8.52 6.95 -6.98
CA LEU A 331 8.10 5.64 -6.46
C LEU A 331 8.63 4.47 -7.29
N ALA A 332 8.72 4.61 -8.63
CA ALA A 332 9.33 3.58 -9.45
C ALA A 332 10.81 3.34 -9.10
N LEU A 333 11.55 4.39 -8.71
CA LEU A 333 12.93 4.27 -8.21
C LEU A 333 13.00 3.54 -6.87
N SER A 334 12.06 3.79 -5.94
CA SER A 334 12.05 3.05 -4.67
C SER A 334 11.81 1.56 -4.87
N VAL A 335 10.88 1.19 -5.76
CA VAL A 335 10.62 -0.22 -6.11
C VAL A 335 11.84 -0.84 -6.80
N ALA A 336 12.49 -0.13 -7.73
CA ALA A 336 13.71 -0.63 -8.39
C ALA A 336 14.87 -0.84 -7.41
N ALA A 337 15.06 0.08 -6.47
CA ALA A 337 16.04 -0.06 -5.40
C ALA A 337 15.73 -1.25 -4.49
N SER A 338 14.47 -1.43 -4.09
CA SER A 338 14.04 -2.60 -3.29
C SER A 338 14.25 -3.93 -4.00
N ARG A 339 14.02 -4.01 -5.32
CA ARG A 339 14.39 -5.22 -6.08
C ARG A 339 15.89 -5.49 -6.01
N SER A 340 16.72 -4.44 -5.99
CA SER A 340 18.18 -4.57 -5.92
C SER A 340 18.64 -5.05 -4.55
N VAL A 341 18.04 -4.55 -3.45
CA VAL A 341 18.24 -5.08 -2.08
C VAL A 341 17.95 -6.57 -2.03
N LEU A 342 16.77 -6.98 -2.51
CA LEU A 342 16.35 -8.38 -2.48
C LEU A 342 17.27 -9.29 -3.30
N ARG A 343 17.68 -8.86 -4.51
CA ARG A 343 18.62 -9.62 -5.34
C ARG A 343 20.00 -9.72 -4.71
N LYS A 344 20.48 -8.63 -4.12
CA LYS A 344 21.80 -8.62 -3.47
C LYS A 344 21.82 -9.61 -2.30
N PHE A 345 20.74 -9.70 -1.52
CA PHE A 345 20.60 -10.72 -0.48
C PHE A 345 20.62 -12.16 -1.01
N LEU A 346 20.14 -12.41 -2.23
CA LEU A 346 20.22 -13.75 -2.83
C LEU A 346 21.67 -14.18 -3.16
N GLU A 347 22.60 -13.22 -3.25
CA GLU A 347 24.03 -13.52 -3.47
C GLU A 347 24.73 -13.99 -2.19
N THR A 348 24.11 -13.87 -1.02
CA THR A 348 24.74 -14.29 0.24
C THR A 348 24.77 -15.81 0.37
N ASP A 349 25.85 -16.36 0.93
CA ASP A 349 25.96 -17.76 1.28
C ASP A 349 25.38 -18.03 2.69
N PRO A 350 24.29 -18.81 2.80
CA PRO A 350 23.68 -19.10 4.10
C PRO A 350 24.58 -19.80 5.12
N GLN A 351 25.61 -20.53 4.67
CA GLN A 351 26.50 -21.26 5.59
C GLN A 351 27.55 -20.36 6.23
N SER A 352 28.15 -19.45 5.45
CA SER A 352 29.23 -18.59 5.93
C SER A 352 28.78 -17.20 6.38
N GLU A 353 27.63 -16.71 5.90
CA GLU A 353 27.16 -15.33 6.13
C GLU A 353 25.86 -15.27 6.95
N GLY A 354 25.29 -16.40 7.35
CA GLY A 354 24.02 -16.45 8.09
C GLY A 354 24.01 -15.69 9.42
N GLN A 355 25.18 -15.53 10.06
CA GLN A 355 25.35 -14.73 11.28
C GLN A 355 25.01 -13.23 11.10
N PHE A 356 24.92 -12.74 9.87
CA PHE A 356 24.54 -11.35 9.56
C PHE A 356 23.07 -11.19 9.17
N LEU A 357 22.27 -12.28 9.15
CA LEU A 357 20.88 -12.24 8.68
C LEU A 357 20.03 -11.20 9.41
N LEU A 358 20.09 -11.16 10.76
CA LEU A 358 19.29 -10.23 11.55
C LEU A 358 19.59 -8.75 11.23
N PHE A 359 20.81 -8.44 10.77
CA PHE A 359 21.17 -7.09 10.34
C PHE A 359 20.50 -6.70 9.01
N CYS A 360 20.03 -7.67 8.22
CA CYS A 360 19.43 -7.46 6.91
C CYS A 360 17.89 -7.51 6.93
N LEU A 361 17.28 -8.17 7.93
CA LEU A 361 15.83 -8.38 7.97
C LEU A 361 15.02 -7.08 7.80
N PRO A 362 15.34 -5.94 8.45
CA PRO A 362 14.58 -4.71 8.26
C PRO A 362 14.55 -4.21 6.81
N GLU A 363 15.70 -4.27 6.12
CA GLU A 363 15.84 -3.89 4.71
C GLU A 363 15.05 -4.84 3.79
N LEU A 364 15.04 -6.14 4.10
CA LEU A 364 14.28 -7.15 3.36
C LEU A 364 12.78 -6.96 3.51
N SER A 365 12.30 -6.75 4.75
CA SER A 365 10.87 -6.52 5.03
C SER A 365 10.38 -5.25 4.33
N THR A 366 11.12 -4.14 4.43
CA THR A 366 10.78 -2.89 3.75
C THR A 366 10.71 -3.08 2.24
N SER A 367 11.67 -3.81 1.66
CA SER A 367 11.71 -4.07 0.22
C SER A 367 10.56 -4.96 -0.23
N ALA A 368 10.18 -5.96 0.56
CA ALA A 368 9.01 -6.79 0.30
C ALA A 368 7.71 -5.98 0.29
N ILE A 369 7.56 -5.02 1.23
CA ILE A 369 6.41 -4.10 1.28
C ILE A 369 6.33 -3.24 0.01
N HIS A 370 7.46 -2.73 -0.48
CA HIS A 370 7.48 -1.93 -1.72
C HIS A 370 7.05 -2.75 -2.95
N LEU A 371 7.56 -3.98 -3.09
CA LEU A 371 7.18 -4.87 -4.19
C LEU A 371 5.69 -5.25 -4.09
N PHE A 372 5.24 -5.66 -2.90
CA PHE A 372 3.84 -5.95 -2.63
C PHE A 372 2.92 -4.79 -3.02
N SER A 373 3.25 -3.57 -2.56
CA SER A 373 2.47 -2.37 -2.86
C SER A 373 2.44 -2.08 -4.37
N ASN A 374 3.56 -2.28 -5.08
CA ASN A 374 3.61 -2.10 -6.52
C ASN A 374 2.76 -3.15 -7.27
N ILE A 375 2.77 -4.41 -6.84
CA ILE A 375 1.92 -5.47 -7.40
C ILE A 375 0.44 -5.14 -7.21
N LEU A 376 0.05 -4.62 -6.05
CA LEU A 376 -1.34 -4.20 -5.83
C LEU A 376 -1.79 -3.08 -6.77
N MET A 377 -0.89 -2.16 -7.11
CA MET A 377 -1.19 -1.06 -8.03
C MET A 377 -1.30 -1.52 -9.48
N CYS A 378 -0.45 -2.46 -9.91
CA CYS A 378 -0.36 -2.94 -11.29
C CYS A 378 -0.32 -4.48 -11.40
N PRO A 379 -1.37 -5.21 -10.99
CA PRO A 379 -1.30 -6.69 -10.84
C PRO A 379 -1.18 -7.46 -12.16
N LEU A 380 -1.44 -6.83 -13.30
CA LEU A 380 -1.43 -7.47 -14.63
C LEU A 380 -0.15 -7.19 -15.44
N GLU A 381 0.78 -6.38 -14.94
CA GLU A 381 2.06 -6.16 -15.62
C GLU A 381 2.95 -7.40 -15.52
N ASP A 382 3.70 -7.72 -16.59
CA ASP A 382 4.67 -8.83 -16.60
C ASP A 382 5.68 -8.74 -15.44
N ARG A 383 6.02 -7.50 -15.04
CA ARG A 383 6.91 -7.24 -13.92
C ARG A 383 6.34 -7.73 -12.58
N SER A 384 5.03 -7.72 -12.40
CA SER A 384 4.39 -8.15 -11.15
C SER A 384 4.60 -9.64 -10.88
N GLU A 385 4.62 -10.47 -11.92
CA GLU A 385 5.00 -11.88 -11.82
C GLU A 385 6.48 -12.07 -11.49
N THR A 386 7.35 -11.27 -12.11
CA THR A 386 8.79 -11.35 -11.80
C THR A 386 9.08 -10.92 -10.36
N ASP A 387 8.35 -9.92 -9.86
CA ASP A 387 8.46 -9.44 -8.48
C ASP A 387 7.90 -10.46 -7.49
N LEU A 388 6.75 -11.07 -7.79
CA LEU A 388 6.19 -12.16 -6.99
C LEU A 388 7.15 -13.35 -6.91
N SER A 389 7.75 -13.74 -8.03
CA SER A 389 8.77 -14.79 -8.07
C SER A 389 10.01 -14.42 -7.25
N LEU A 390 10.47 -13.17 -7.32
CA LEU A 390 11.59 -12.68 -6.50
C LEU A 390 11.26 -12.77 -5.01
N MET A 391 10.07 -12.32 -4.59
CA MET A 391 9.61 -12.44 -3.19
C MET A 391 9.65 -13.90 -2.72
N ARG A 392 9.15 -14.84 -3.54
CA ARG A 392 9.17 -16.28 -3.23
C ARG A 392 10.58 -16.83 -3.07
N VAL A 393 11.49 -16.48 -3.99
CA VAL A 393 12.87 -16.97 -3.95
C VAL A 393 13.61 -16.42 -2.72
N VAL A 394 13.39 -15.16 -2.37
CA VAL A 394 13.93 -14.56 -1.14
C VAL A 394 13.40 -15.24 0.10
N LEU A 395 12.09 -15.48 0.20
CA LEU A 395 11.48 -16.21 1.32
C LEU A 395 12.13 -17.58 1.52
N GLY A 396 12.25 -18.35 0.42
CA GLY A 396 12.94 -19.64 0.44
C GLY A 396 14.43 -19.53 0.77
N HIS A 397 15.07 -18.40 0.50
CA HIS A 397 16.47 -18.15 0.86
C HIS A 397 16.63 -17.81 2.34
N ILE A 398 15.78 -16.96 2.92
CA ILE A 398 15.78 -16.63 4.36
C ILE A 398 15.76 -17.90 5.21
N GLY A 399 14.87 -18.84 4.89
CA GLY A 399 14.76 -20.11 5.61
C GLY A 399 16.04 -20.97 5.59
N LYS A 400 16.92 -20.81 4.60
CA LYS A 400 18.21 -21.54 4.51
C LYS A 400 19.28 -21.01 5.45
N HIS A 401 19.14 -19.77 5.92
CA HIS A 401 20.04 -19.16 6.89
C HIS A 401 19.74 -19.60 8.33
N ILE A 402 18.65 -20.32 8.57
CA ILE A 402 18.36 -20.92 9.88
C ILE A 402 19.14 -22.23 10.01
N TRP A 403 20.24 -22.22 10.78
CA TRP A 403 20.96 -23.45 11.10
C TRP A 403 20.36 -24.15 12.34
N ARG A 404 20.67 -25.45 12.51
CA ARG A 404 20.13 -26.30 13.60
C ARG A 404 20.40 -25.78 15.02
N GLN A 405 21.36 -24.87 15.15
CA GLN A 405 22.02 -24.55 16.42
C GLN A 405 21.93 -23.05 16.74
N THR A 406 21.03 -22.36 16.06
CA THR A 406 20.80 -20.93 16.21
C THR A 406 20.04 -20.66 17.51
N PRO A 407 20.25 -19.51 18.20
CA PRO A 407 19.49 -19.19 19.41
C PRO A 407 17.98 -19.23 19.12
N THR A 408 17.19 -19.61 20.13
CA THR A 408 15.73 -19.67 20.00
C THR A 408 15.14 -18.29 19.71
N THR A 409 15.71 -17.24 20.32
CA THR A 409 15.36 -15.84 20.09
C THR A 409 15.64 -15.40 18.65
N PHE A 410 16.83 -15.70 18.12
CA PHE A 410 17.15 -15.48 16.70
C PHE A 410 16.13 -16.17 15.80
N THR A 411 15.88 -17.46 16.04
CA THR A 411 14.96 -18.26 15.22
C THR A 411 13.55 -17.65 15.24
N ALA A 412 13.08 -17.23 16.42
CA ALA A 412 11.78 -16.58 16.56
C ALA A 412 11.69 -15.28 15.74
N GLN A 413 12.73 -14.44 15.74
CA GLN A 413 12.75 -13.22 14.92
C GLN A 413 12.75 -13.51 13.41
N VAL A 414 13.55 -14.49 12.97
CA VAL A 414 13.57 -14.87 11.56
C VAL A 414 12.20 -15.41 11.12
N ARG A 415 11.58 -16.26 11.95
CA ARG A 415 10.24 -16.80 11.67
C ARG A 415 9.18 -15.72 11.62
N LEU A 416 9.22 -14.74 12.52
CA LEU A 416 8.31 -13.60 12.51
C LEU A 416 8.37 -12.83 11.17
N VAL A 417 9.58 -12.56 10.68
CA VAL A 417 9.78 -11.86 9.40
C VAL A 417 9.41 -12.74 8.20
N GLU A 418 9.73 -14.04 8.26
CA GLU A 418 9.36 -15.01 7.23
C GLU A 418 7.85 -15.15 7.09
N GLU A 419 7.11 -15.25 8.21
CA GLU A 419 5.64 -15.27 8.24
C GLU A 419 5.07 -13.97 7.67
N PHE A 420 5.54 -12.81 8.14
CA PHE A 420 5.10 -11.51 7.63
C PHE A 420 5.33 -11.36 6.11
N MET A 421 6.53 -11.69 5.63
CA MET A 421 6.82 -11.62 4.20
C MET A 421 6.06 -12.69 3.40
N GLY A 422 5.76 -13.84 4.01
CA GLY A 422 4.94 -14.91 3.45
C GLY A 422 3.50 -14.46 3.22
N ASP A 423 2.92 -13.74 4.17
CA ASP A 423 1.60 -13.13 4.04
C ASP A 423 1.57 -12.09 2.91
N LEU A 424 2.58 -11.22 2.83
CA LEU A 424 2.71 -10.27 1.72
C LEU A 424 2.79 -10.98 0.36
N TYR A 425 3.59 -12.05 0.25
CA TYR A 425 3.67 -12.87 -0.95
C TYR A 425 2.31 -13.46 -1.32
N HIS A 426 1.60 -14.08 -0.37
CA HIS A 426 0.32 -14.72 -0.64
C HIS A 426 -0.74 -13.71 -1.07
N LEU A 427 -0.81 -12.56 -0.40
CA LEU A 427 -1.73 -11.49 -0.76
C LEU A 427 -1.42 -10.90 -2.15
N ALA A 428 -0.15 -10.74 -2.52
CA ALA A 428 0.24 -10.34 -3.87
C ALA A 428 -0.17 -11.37 -4.93
N GLU A 429 0.07 -12.66 -4.68
CA GLU A 429 -0.35 -13.75 -5.57
C GLU A 429 -1.87 -13.74 -5.77
N MET A 430 -2.63 -13.58 -4.69
CA MET A 430 -4.10 -13.48 -4.74
C MET A 430 -4.56 -12.25 -5.53
N ALA A 431 -3.88 -11.11 -5.42
CA ALA A 431 -4.18 -9.92 -6.21
C ALA A 431 -3.97 -10.15 -7.72
N ILE A 432 -2.85 -10.80 -8.11
CA ILE A 432 -2.59 -11.17 -9.51
C ILE A 432 -3.62 -12.18 -10.01
N LEU A 433 -3.89 -13.25 -9.24
CA LEU A 433 -4.86 -14.28 -9.62
C LEU A 433 -6.27 -13.69 -9.78
N LYS A 434 -6.68 -12.80 -8.87
CA LYS A 434 -7.96 -12.10 -8.96
C LYS A 434 -8.02 -11.26 -10.23
N ALA A 435 -7.03 -10.40 -10.47
CA ALA A 435 -6.97 -9.55 -11.66
C ALA A 435 -6.95 -10.39 -12.96
N ARG A 436 -6.23 -11.51 -12.97
CA ARG A 436 -6.21 -12.45 -14.09
C ARG A 436 -7.53 -13.16 -14.30
N ARG A 437 -8.22 -13.61 -13.25
CA ARG A 437 -9.55 -14.21 -13.39
C ARG A 437 -10.52 -13.21 -13.98
N GLU A 438 -10.48 -11.96 -13.52
CA GLU A 438 -11.25 -10.85 -14.11
C GLU A 438 -10.87 -10.63 -15.59
N THR A 439 -9.59 -10.81 -15.97
CA THR A 439 -9.10 -10.71 -17.36
C THR A 439 -9.42 -11.95 -18.22
N VAL A 440 -9.37 -13.16 -17.68
CA VAL A 440 -9.69 -14.41 -18.40
C VAL A 440 -11.19 -14.56 -18.56
N SER A 441 -11.98 -14.13 -17.58
CA SER A 441 -13.42 -13.90 -17.77
C SER A 441 -13.63 -12.94 -18.95
N PHE A 442 -12.87 -11.83 -19.02
CA PHE A 442 -12.91 -10.91 -20.16
C PHE A 442 -12.50 -11.55 -21.52
N ILE A 443 -11.51 -12.45 -21.55
CA ILE A 443 -11.07 -13.18 -22.77
C ILE A 443 -12.02 -14.33 -23.16
N LEU A 444 -12.63 -15.01 -22.19
CA LEU A 444 -13.67 -16.00 -22.46
C LEU A 444 -14.93 -15.32 -23.01
N PHE A 445 -15.26 -14.12 -22.52
CA PHE A 445 -16.28 -13.26 -23.13
C PHE A 445 -15.94 -12.89 -24.59
N SER A 446 -14.67 -12.65 -24.95
CA SER A 446 -14.27 -12.38 -26.34
C SER A 446 -14.19 -13.62 -27.24
N ASN A 447 -13.84 -14.79 -26.70
CA ASN A 447 -13.75 -16.03 -27.48
C ASN A 447 -15.09 -16.74 -27.70
N LEU A 448 -16.15 -16.35 -26.97
CA LEU A 448 -17.52 -16.81 -27.22
C LEU A 448 -18.21 -16.06 -28.38
N THR A 449 -17.53 -15.07 -28.98
CA THR A 449 -17.85 -14.49 -30.28
C THR A 449 -16.82 -14.97 -31.31
N PRO A 450 -17.12 -16.00 -32.13
CA PRO A 450 -16.17 -16.48 -33.13
C PRO A 450 -16.13 -15.49 -34.29
N GLY A 451 -15.09 -14.65 -34.30
CA GLY A 451 -14.73 -13.85 -35.46
C GLY A 451 -14.28 -12.45 -35.09
N LEU A 452 -13.09 -12.31 -34.50
CA LEU A 452 -12.24 -11.10 -34.56
C LEU A 452 -10.88 -11.44 -33.91
N ASN A 453 -10.03 -12.14 -34.66
CA ASN A 453 -8.63 -12.33 -34.31
C ASN A 453 -7.81 -11.18 -34.91
N HIS A 454 -7.43 -10.21 -34.08
CA HIS A 454 -6.24 -9.39 -34.31
C HIS A 454 -5.54 -9.10 -32.98
N PRO A 455 -4.27 -9.54 -32.78
CA PRO A 455 -3.50 -9.21 -31.59
C PRO A 455 -2.85 -7.84 -31.76
N GLY A 456 -3.12 -6.94 -30.83
CA GLY A 456 -2.47 -5.63 -30.73
C GLY A 456 -3.35 -4.47 -31.20
N LEU A 457 -4.27 -4.04 -30.36
CA LEU A 457 -4.77 -2.66 -30.36
C LEU A 457 -5.30 -2.31 -28.97
N LEU A 458 -4.59 -1.42 -28.29
CA LEU A 458 -5.23 -0.43 -27.42
C LEU A 458 -6.24 0.31 -28.30
N CYS A 459 -7.49 -0.11 -28.28
CA CYS A 459 -8.53 0.57 -29.02
C CYS A 459 -8.80 1.94 -28.42
N SER A 460 -8.16 2.94 -29.03
CA SER A 460 -8.76 4.25 -29.24
C SER A 460 -9.91 4.09 -30.23
N TYR A 461 -11.04 3.55 -29.79
CA TYR A 461 -12.29 3.71 -30.54
C TYR A 461 -12.88 5.08 -30.18
N GLN A 462 -13.18 5.86 -31.21
CA GLN A 462 -13.97 7.08 -31.08
C GLN A 462 -15.45 6.67 -30.96
N ASN A 463 -16.12 7.14 -29.90
CA ASN A 463 -17.59 7.11 -29.67
C ASN A 463 -18.14 5.89 -28.90
N ASP A 464 -17.67 5.67 -27.67
CA ASP A 464 -18.32 4.75 -26.70
C ASP A 464 -19.72 5.25 -26.28
N VAL A 465 -20.59 4.39 -25.72
CA VAL A 465 -21.92 4.75 -25.19
C VAL A 465 -22.07 4.30 -23.74
N GLY A 466 -22.56 5.17 -22.86
CA GLY A 466 -22.83 4.82 -21.46
C GLY A 466 -24.20 4.16 -21.31
N VAL A 467 -24.30 3.03 -20.60
CA VAL A 467 -25.60 2.40 -20.27
C VAL A 467 -25.86 2.57 -18.78
N ILE A 468 -27.05 3.06 -18.41
CA ILE A 468 -27.43 3.34 -17.02
C ILE A 468 -28.82 2.77 -16.71
N GLY A 469 -29.04 2.42 -15.45
CA GLY A 469 -30.36 2.05 -14.94
C GLY A 469 -30.47 2.39 -13.46
N ASP A 470 -31.73 2.55 -13.02
CA ASP A 470 -32.17 2.97 -11.69
C ASP A 470 -31.62 4.33 -11.20
N PHE A 471 -32.49 5.16 -10.61
CA PHE A 471 -32.08 6.49 -10.09
C PHE A 471 -32.23 6.58 -8.58
N GLY A 472 -31.24 7.21 -7.94
CA GLY A 472 -31.20 7.34 -6.49
C GLY A 472 -32.00 8.51 -5.95
N TRP A 473 -32.59 8.33 -4.76
CA TRP A 473 -33.45 9.33 -4.13
C TRP A 473 -32.87 9.85 -2.81
N THR A 474 -32.40 11.10 -2.78
CA THR A 474 -31.84 11.71 -1.55
C THR A 474 -32.52 13.03 -1.19
N GLY A 475 -32.61 13.31 0.11
CA GLY A 475 -32.95 14.65 0.63
C GLY A 475 -34.43 15.07 0.60
N TRP A 476 -35.38 14.13 0.50
CA TRP A 476 -36.81 14.38 0.78
C TRP A 476 -37.08 14.31 2.30
N LYS A 477 -38.18 14.90 2.77
CA LYS A 477 -38.59 14.85 4.18
C LYS A 477 -40.08 14.45 4.23
N PRO A 478 -40.41 13.20 4.57
CA PRO A 478 -41.79 12.74 4.58
C PRO A 478 -42.59 13.36 5.75
N ALA A 479 -43.91 13.48 5.59
CA ALA A 479 -44.85 13.84 6.65
C ALA A 479 -44.64 12.98 7.91
N PRO A 480 -44.79 13.51 9.14
CA PRO A 480 -44.51 12.77 10.38
C PRO A 480 -45.28 11.44 10.51
N LEU A 481 -44.66 10.41 11.12
CA LEU A 481 -45.33 9.13 11.39
C LEU A 481 -46.59 9.28 12.25
N SER A 482 -46.64 10.29 13.12
CA SER A 482 -47.84 10.61 13.91
C SER A 482 -49.01 11.03 13.03
N PHE A 483 -48.75 11.75 11.93
CA PHE A 483 -49.76 12.07 10.92
C PHE A 483 -50.16 10.81 10.15
N CYS A 484 -49.18 10.06 9.61
CA CYS A 484 -49.44 8.89 8.78
C CYS A 484 -50.19 7.77 9.50
N ASN A 485 -49.83 7.49 10.76
CA ASN A 485 -50.44 6.39 11.52
C ASN A 485 -51.66 6.82 12.33
N GLY A 486 -51.75 8.10 12.71
CA GLY A 486 -52.81 8.60 13.60
C GLY A 486 -53.90 9.41 12.91
N VAL A 487 -53.51 10.33 12.01
CA VAL A 487 -54.41 11.32 11.41
C VAL A 487 -54.96 10.83 10.06
N MET A 488 -54.09 10.33 9.19
CA MET A 488 -54.45 9.89 7.84
C MET A 488 -55.56 8.82 7.82
N PRO A 489 -55.55 7.76 8.66
CA PRO A 489 -56.65 6.80 8.71
C PRO A 489 -57.99 7.44 9.10
N ARG A 490 -57.97 8.47 9.96
CA ARG A 490 -59.18 9.22 10.34
C ARG A 490 -59.69 10.07 9.19
N LEU A 491 -58.81 10.70 8.41
CA LEU A 491 -59.20 11.45 7.21
C LEU A 491 -59.88 10.53 6.18
N ILE A 492 -59.32 9.33 5.96
CA ILE A 492 -59.91 8.31 5.08
C ILE A 492 -61.27 7.86 5.61
N ALA A 493 -61.39 7.58 6.90
CA ALA A 493 -62.67 7.19 7.53
C ALA A 493 -63.75 8.29 7.44
N ASN A 494 -63.35 9.55 7.27
CA ASN A 494 -64.25 10.68 7.04
C ASN A 494 -64.44 11.03 5.54
N ASN A 495 -64.08 10.12 4.63
CA ASN A 495 -64.18 10.30 3.18
C ASN A 495 -63.44 11.54 2.63
N ILE A 496 -62.38 11.99 3.31
CA ILE A 496 -61.54 13.08 2.81
C ILE A 496 -60.56 12.53 1.78
N THR A 497 -60.59 13.05 0.56
CA THR A 497 -59.60 12.73 -0.48
C THR A 497 -58.25 13.36 -0.12
N ILE A 498 -57.27 12.51 0.16
CA ILE A 498 -55.91 12.95 0.51
C ILE A 498 -55.14 13.22 -0.78
N PRO A 499 -54.46 14.38 -0.93
CA PRO A 499 -53.59 14.65 -2.08
C PRO A 499 -52.52 13.58 -2.25
N ARG A 500 -52.14 13.29 -3.49
CA ARG A 500 -51.19 12.21 -3.79
C ARG A 500 -49.83 12.41 -3.12
N GLU A 501 -49.32 13.64 -3.13
CA GLU A 501 -48.11 14.05 -2.42
C GLU A 501 -48.11 13.60 -0.94
N VAL A 502 -49.24 13.81 -0.25
CA VAL A 502 -49.40 13.44 1.16
C VAL A 502 -49.54 11.93 1.36
N GLN A 503 -50.11 11.21 0.39
CA GLN A 503 -50.15 9.75 0.43
C GLN A 503 -48.73 9.16 0.30
N ASN A 504 -47.91 9.71 -0.60
CA ASN A 504 -46.55 9.26 -0.86
C ASN A 504 -45.65 9.48 0.38
N ASP A 505 -45.81 10.62 1.07
CA ASP A 505 -45.18 10.91 2.37
C ASP A 505 -45.43 9.86 3.45
N CYS A 506 -46.53 9.10 3.33
CA CYS A 506 -46.92 8.06 4.26
C CYS A 506 -46.71 6.64 3.73
N ASP A 507 -46.19 6.47 2.52
CA ASP A 507 -45.91 5.16 1.95
C ASP A 507 -44.72 4.49 2.68
N PRO A 508 -44.91 3.29 3.26
CA PRO A 508 -43.83 2.61 3.98
C PRO A 508 -42.63 2.23 3.10
N GLY A 509 -42.88 1.92 1.82
CA GLY A 509 -41.84 1.58 0.86
C GLY A 509 -40.95 2.77 0.55
N ASP A 510 -41.53 3.93 0.26
CA ASP A 510 -40.79 5.18 0.04
C ASP A 510 -40.02 5.63 1.30
N ARG A 511 -40.61 5.47 2.48
CA ARG A 511 -39.96 5.80 3.77
C ARG A 511 -38.80 4.86 4.10
N ALA A 512 -38.85 3.60 3.68
CA ALA A 512 -37.72 2.68 3.77
C ALA A 512 -36.64 3.04 2.74
N ALA A 513 -37.04 3.32 1.50
CA ALA A 513 -36.13 3.65 0.41
C ALA A 513 -35.35 4.94 0.66
N ILE A 514 -35.98 6.02 1.14
CA ILE A 514 -35.31 7.30 1.40
C ILE A 514 -34.18 7.19 2.43
N SER A 515 -34.39 6.43 3.50
CA SER A 515 -33.41 6.25 4.59
C SER A 515 -32.15 5.58 4.08
N ASN A 516 -32.32 4.63 3.16
CA ASN A 516 -31.23 3.84 2.61
C ASN A 516 -30.56 4.52 1.40
N ALA A 517 -31.33 5.16 0.51
CA ALA A 517 -30.84 5.90 -0.64
C ALA A 517 -30.04 7.15 -0.23
N THR A 518 -30.44 7.86 0.84
CA THR A 518 -29.71 9.03 1.35
C THR A 518 -28.30 8.68 1.86
N ALA A 519 -28.07 7.45 2.34
CA ALA A 519 -26.76 6.97 2.75
C ALA A 519 -25.89 6.47 1.57
N LEU A 520 -26.52 6.04 0.47
CA LEU A 520 -25.90 5.24 -0.57
C LEU A 520 -26.05 5.79 -2.00
N GLN A 521 -26.56 6.99 -2.27
CA GLN A 521 -26.79 7.46 -3.67
C GLN A 521 -26.61 8.98 -3.86
N GLY A 522 -25.54 9.57 -3.30
CA GLY A 522 -25.20 11.00 -3.46
C GLY A 522 -24.43 11.34 -4.76
N LYS A 523 -24.22 12.63 -5.07
CA LYS A 523 -23.47 13.10 -6.27
C LYS A 523 -22.11 12.41 -6.48
N SER A 524 -21.42 11.98 -5.41
CA SER A 524 -20.13 11.29 -5.47
C SER A 524 -20.17 9.93 -6.20
N GLN A 525 -21.36 9.33 -6.32
CA GLN A 525 -21.53 8.00 -6.86
C GLN A 525 -21.60 7.94 -8.40
N TYR A 526 -22.12 8.98 -9.04
CA TYR A 526 -22.20 9.03 -10.50
C TYR A 526 -20.95 9.64 -11.14
N GLN A 527 -20.06 10.21 -10.30
CA GLN A 527 -18.78 10.79 -10.70
C GLN A 527 -17.84 9.79 -11.40
N PRO A 528 -17.71 8.51 -10.99
CA PRO A 528 -16.88 7.53 -11.70
C PRO A 528 -17.39 7.25 -13.12
N LEU A 529 -18.71 7.13 -13.30
CA LEU A 529 -19.32 6.95 -14.63
C LEU A 529 -19.07 8.17 -15.51
N ARG A 530 -19.28 9.38 -14.97
CA ARG A 530 -18.96 10.63 -15.66
C ARG A 530 -17.51 10.68 -16.11
N ASN A 531 -16.58 10.46 -15.17
CA ASN A 531 -15.14 10.49 -15.44
C ASN A 531 -14.73 9.44 -16.47
N LEU A 532 -15.35 8.26 -16.45
CA LEU A 532 -15.10 7.21 -17.42
C LEU A 532 -15.56 7.66 -18.80
N CYS A 533 -16.79 8.17 -18.91
CA CYS A 533 -17.31 8.62 -20.20
C CYS A 533 -16.61 9.88 -20.74
N GLU A 534 -16.10 10.76 -19.88
CA GLU A 534 -15.21 11.86 -20.29
C GLU A 534 -13.90 11.35 -20.86
N LYS A 535 -13.26 10.38 -20.18
CA LYS A 535 -12.03 9.73 -20.67
C LYS A 535 -12.22 8.96 -21.98
N LYS A 536 -13.41 8.40 -22.15
CA LYS A 536 -13.79 7.57 -23.31
C LYS A 536 -14.47 8.33 -24.43
N ASN A 537 -14.71 9.63 -24.24
CA ASN A 537 -15.42 10.48 -25.18
C ASN A 537 -16.77 9.85 -25.61
N CYS A 538 -17.59 9.46 -24.62
CA CYS A 538 -18.88 8.84 -24.87
C CYS A 538 -19.77 9.77 -25.72
N SER A 539 -20.38 9.21 -26.77
CA SER A 539 -21.25 9.97 -27.69
C SER A 539 -22.69 10.09 -27.18
N ALA A 540 -23.13 9.13 -26.37
CA ALA A 540 -24.49 9.07 -25.85
C ALA A 540 -24.59 8.30 -24.52
N PHE A 541 -25.74 8.43 -23.86
CA PHE A 541 -26.19 7.61 -22.74
C PHE A 541 -27.51 6.89 -23.07
N LEU A 542 -27.60 5.59 -22.79
CA LEU A 542 -28.79 4.76 -22.91
C LEU A 542 -29.31 4.46 -21.49
N SER A 543 -30.53 4.89 -21.15
CA SER A 543 -31.12 4.56 -19.84
C SER A 543 -32.12 3.42 -19.95
N VAL A 544 -32.02 2.35 -19.16
CA VAL A 544 -32.93 1.19 -19.20
C VAL A 544 -34.09 1.26 -18.17
N GLY A 545 -34.39 2.45 -17.65
CA GLY A 545 -35.52 2.66 -16.74
C GLY A 545 -35.25 2.27 -15.26
N GLY A 546 -36.31 2.28 -14.45
CA GLY A 546 -36.27 2.04 -12.99
C GLY A 546 -36.21 3.30 -12.12
N ASN A 547 -36.89 4.35 -12.59
CA ASN A 547 -36.45 5.72 -12.37
C ASN A 547 -36.93 6.36 -11.05
N PHE A 548 -38.07 5.93 -10.51
CA PHE A 548 -38.68 6.55 -9.33
C PHE A 548 -39.42 5.50 -8.50
N TYR A 549 -38.80 5.02 -7.41
CA TYR A 549 -39.33 3.96 -6.55
C TYR A 549 -40.73 4.26 -5.97
N ASN A 550 -41.50 3.19 -5.73
CA ASN A 550 -42.85 3.03 -5.13
C ASN A 550 -43.93 4.06 -5.48
N SER A 551 -43.70 5.36 -5.30
CA SER A 551 -44.69 6.40 -5.61
C SER A 551 -44.43 7.25 -6.85
N GLY A 552 -43.35 6.97 -7.61
CA GLY A 552 -43.09 7.62 -8.91
C GLY A 552 -42.88 9.15 -8.85
N VAL A 553 -43.01 9.81 -10.00
CA VAL A 553 -43.12 11.28 -10.12
C VAL A 553 -44.48 11.64 -10.70
N ASP A 554 -45.04 12.76 -10.27
CA ASP A 554 -46.28 13.32 -10.79
C ASP A 554 -46.22 14.85 -10.81
N PHE A 555 -47.24 15.48 -11.40
CA PHE A 555 -47.31 16.93 -11.48
C PHE A 555 -47.81 17.58 -10.18
N THR A 556 -47.05 17.37 -9.10
CA THR A 556 -47.19 18.01 -7.78
C THR A 556 -45.89 18.72 -7.40
N THR A 557 -45.90 19.57 -6.37
CA THR A 557 -44.68 20.21 -5.85
C THR A 557 -43.65 19.14 -5.43
N GLY A 558 -44.09 18.12 -4.69
CA GLY A 558 -43.26 16.97 -4.32
C GLY A 558 -42.69 16.22 -5.52
N GLY A 559 -43.49 15.96 -6.55
CA GLY A 559 -43.04 15.30 -7.78
C GLY A 559 -42.01 16.11 -8.58
N ILE A 560 -42.20 17.44 -8.67
CA ILE A 560 -41.23 18.35 -9.31
C ILE A 560 -39.91 18.37 -8.52
N ILE A 561 -39.96 18.52 -7.20
CA ILE A 561 -38.77 18.52 -6.34
C ILE A 561 -38.05 17.16 -6.42
N ARG A 562 -38.81 16.07 -6.50
CA ARG A 562 -38.26 14.72 -6.69
C ARG A 562 -37.48 14.66 -7.99
N PHE A 563 -38.07 15.06 -9.11
CA PHE A 563 -37.39 15.08 -10.41
C PHE A 563 -36.12 15.95 -10.41
N GLN A 564 -36.18 17.16 -9.87
CA GLN A 564 -35.00 18.04 -9.76
C GLN A 564 -33.85 17.34 -9.03
N LYS A 565 -34.11 16.74 -7.87
CA LYS A 565 -33.05 16.17 -7.02
C LYS A 565 -32.45 14.87 -7.55
N VAL A 566 -33.28 14.00 -8.12
CA VAL A 566 -32.88 12.63 -8.47
C VAL A 566 -32.48 12.48 -9.94
N TRP A 567 -32.75 13.49 -10.75
CA TRP A 567 -32.37 13.52 -12.15
C TRP A 567 -31.47 14.72 -12.44
N VAL A 568 -32.04 15.93 -12.41
CA VAL A 568 -31.38 17.16 -12.86
C VAL A 568 -30.10 17.45 -12.06
N ASP A 569 -30.18 17.41 -10.74
CA ASP A 569 -29.03 17.69 -9.87
C ASP A 569 -27.96 16.60 -9.92
N MET A 570 -28.36 15.37 -10.29
CA MET A 570 -27.51 14.18 -10.26
C MET A 570 -26.70 14.02 -11.55
N TYR A 571 -27.32 14.26 -12.69
CA TYR A 571 -26.73 14.13 -14.02
C TYR A 571 -26.44 15.50 -14.64
N CYS A 572 -25.59 16.28 -13.96
CA CYS A 572 -25.14 17.59 -14.44
C CYS A 572 -23.61 17.69 -14.52
N GLY A 573 -23.12 18.51 -15.43
CA GLY A 573 -21.71 18.83 -15.62
C GLY A 573 -20.97 17.83 -16.49
N GLY A 574 -20.05 18.33 -17.32
CA GLY A 574 -19.10 17.49 -18.06
C GLY A 574 -19.75 16.74 -19.23
N VAL A 575 -19.36 15.48 -19.44
CA VAL A 575 -19.92 14.66 -20.55
C VAL A 575 -21.44 14.48 -20.45
N PHE A 576 -22.04 14.57 -19.26
CA PHE A 576 -23.49 14.48 -19.10
C PHE A 576 -24.23 15.60 -19.82
N ASP A 577 -23.71 16.84 -19.78
CA ASP A 577 -24.34 18.00 -20.41
C ASP A 577 -24.17 18.02 -21.94
N THR A 578 -23.18 17.30 -22.47
CA THR A 578 -22.80 17.35 -23.87
C THR A 578 -23.22 16.12 -24.68
N ALA A 579 -23.41 14.98 -24.03
CA ALA A 579 -23.79 13.73 -24.69
C ALA A 579 -25.30 13.68 -24.98
N THR A 580 -25.70 12.92 -25.99
CA THR A 580 -27.12 12.68 -26.26
C THR A 580 -27.67 11.62 -25.31
N TRP A 581 -28.84 11.83 -24.74
CA TRP A 581 -29.48 10.87 -23.84
C TRP A 581 -30.65 10.19 -24.51
N TYR A 582 -30.73 8.87 -24.39
CA TYR A 582 -31.84 8.08 -24.89
C TYR A 582 -32.52 7.37 -23.73
N GLN A 583 -33.63 7.94 -23.30
CA GLN A 583 -34.36 7.45 -22.15
C GLN A 583 -35.11 6.17 -22.47
N CYS A 584 -35.38 5.32 -21.47
CA CYS A 584 -36.42 4.29 -21.46
C CYS A 584 -37.35 4.59 -20.28
N LEU A 585 -38.66 4.45 -20.47
CA LEU A 585 -39.59 4.56 -19.35
C LEU A 585 -39.43 3.35 -18.41
N GLY A 586 -39.34 3.64 -17.11
CA GLY A 586 -39.19 2.67 -16.01
C GLY A 586 -40.51 2.20 -15.43
N ASN A 587 -40.54 1.81 -14.14
CA ASN A 587 -41.74 1.51 -13.31
C ASN A 587 -42.77 2.67 -13.20
N HIS A 588 -43.29 3.18 -14.31
CA HIS A 588 -44.49 4.05 -14.32
C HIS A 588 -45.73 3.29 -13.79
N ASP A 589 -45.62 1.97 -13.70
CA ASP A 589 -46.62 0.96 -13.39
C ASP A 589 -47.11 0.99 -11.92
N VAL A 590 -46.37 1.63 -11.00
CA VAL A 590 -46.72 1.62 -9.57
C VAL A 590 -47.70 2.75 -9.20
N VAL A 591 -47.84 3.78 -10.04
CA VAL A 591 -48.68 4.95 -9.72
C VAL A 591 -49.96 4.96 -10.55
N LYS A 592 -51.10 4.76 -9.87
CA LYS A 592 -52.42 4.94 -10.46
C LYS A 592 -52.65 6.43 -10.81
N GLY A 593 -52.36 6.88 -12.04
CA GLY A 593 -52.82 8.21 -12.47
C GLY A 593 -52.23 8.77 -13.77
N GLN A 594 -53.04 9.53 -14.51
CA GLN A 594 -52.63 10.26 -15.73
C GLN A 594 -51.54 11.31 -15.44
N SER A 595 -51.47 11.84 -14.21
CA SER A 595 -50.52 12.88 -13.81
C SER A 595 -49.06 12.42 -13.86
N GLY A 596 -48.77 11.15 -13.52
CA GLY A 596 -47.40 10.62 -13.60
C GLY A 596 -46.96 10.37 -15.04
N VAL A 597 -47.86 9.82 -15.85
CA VAL A 597 -47.65 9.65 -17.30
C VAL A 597 -47.40 11.00 -17.96
N ASP A 598 -48.23 12.00 -17.67
CA ASP A 598 -48.07 13.35 -18.20
C ASP A 598 -46.78 14.00 -17.71
N PHE A 599 -46.38 13.75 -16.45
CA PHE A 599 -45.12 14.26 -15.95
C PHE A 599 -43.93 13.70 -16.75
N GLU A 600 -43.78 12.37 -16.83
CA GLU A 600 -42.64 11.75 -17.49
C GLU A 600 -42.62 11.96 -19.01
N THR A 601 -43.79 12.06 -19.66
CA THR A 601 -43.86 12.13 -21.14
C THR A 601 -44.05 13.54 -21.71
N LYS A 602 -44.52 14.50 -20.90
CA LYS A 602 -44.80 15.88 -21.35
C LYS A 602 -44.06 16.93 -20.54
N VAL A 603 -43.94 16.78 -19.23
CA VAL A 603 -43.30 17.79 -18.35
C VAL A 603 -41.80 17.60 -18.29
N ALA A 604 -41.31 16.39 -18.00
CA ALA A 604 -39.89 16.10 -17.85
C ALA A 604 -39.04 16.46 -19.10
N PRO A 605 -39.49 16.20 -20.34
CA PRO A 605 -38.78 16.67 -21.55
C PRO A 605 -38.70 18.21 -21.70
N LEU A 606 -39.63 18.96 -21.07
CA LEU A 606 -39.59 20.43 -21.01
C LEU A 606 -38.72 20.92 -19.85
N TYR A 607 -38.56 20.10 -18.81
CA TYR A 607 -37.87 20.43 -17.58
C TYR A 607 -36.35 20.25 -17.73
N ASP A 608 -35.92 19.16 -18.38
CA ASP A 608 -34.50 18.82 -18.56
C ASP A 608 -34.28 18.18 -19.94
N PRO A 609 -33.33 18.69 -20.75
CA PRO A 609 -33.10 18.22 -22.12
C PRO A 609 -32.50 16.80 -22.19
N HIS A 610 -31.93 16.28 -21.10
CA HIS A 610 -31.46 14.90 -21.03
C HIS A 610 -32.62 13.90 -20.96
N TRP A 611 -33.83 14.33 -20.58
CA TRP A 611 -35.03 13.49 -20.56
C TRP A 611 -35.66 13.37 -21.96
N TYR A 612 -34.92 12.74 -22.87
CA TYR A 612 -35.21 12.72 -24.32
C TYR A 612 -35.63 11.33 -24.82
N PHE A 613 -36.74 11.29 -25.57
CA PHE A 613 -37.34 10.06 -26.13
C PHE A 613 -37.17 9.91 -27.64
N GLY A 614 -36.24 10.63 -28.28
CA GLY A 614 -35.95 10.46 -29.71
C GLY A 614 -37.03 10.92 -30.70
N THR A 615 -38.28 11.11 -30.26
CA THR A 615 -39.41 11.45 -31.12
C THR A 615 -40.42 12.36 -30.42
N THR A 616 -41.09 13.22 -31.20
CA THR A 616 -42.16 14.08 -30.69
C THR A 616 -43.50 13.35 -30.72
N GLY A 617 -44.09 13.09 -29.54
CA GLY A 617 -45.49 12.69 -29.41
C GLY A 617 -45.85 11.24 -29.76
N ARG A 618 -44.89 10.33 -29.91
CA ARG A 618 -45.14 8.90 -30.17
C ARG A 618 -44.82 8.04 -28.95
N PRO A 619 -45.66 7.04 -28.62
CA PRO A 619 -45.39 6.08 -27.54
C PRO A 619 -44.33 5.03 -27.93
N TYR A 620 -43.92 5.01 -29.19
CA TYR A 620 -42.93 4.08 -29.76
C TYR A 620 -41.90 4.87 -30.54
N TYR A 621 -40.63 4.60 -30.29
CA TYR A 621 -39.54 5.27 -30.98
C TYR A 621 -38.37 4.35 -31.24
N THR A 622 -37.67 4.69 -32.31
CA THR A 622 -36.35 4.18 -32.65
C THR A 622 -35.41 5.35 -32.82
N TYR A 623 -34.15 5.11 -32.56
CA TYR A 623 -33.08 6.05 -32.83
C TYR A 623 -31.90 5.24 -33.34
N ASN A 624 -31.02 5.87 -34.11
CA ASN A 624 -29.85 5.20 -34.67
C ASN A 624 -28.61 5.89 -34.12
N PRO A 625 -28.05 5.47 -32.97
CA PRO A 625 -26.76 5.97 -32.55
C PRO A 625 -25.71 5.51 -33.57
N HIS A 626 -24.80 6.42 -33.92
CA HIS A 626 -23.72 6.19 -34.85
C HIS A 626 -22.38 6.24 -34.10
N GLY A 627 -21.68 5.11 -34.02
CA GLY A 627 -20.28 5.03 -33.63
C GLY A 627 -19.36 5.43 -34.79
N ALA A 628 -18.04 5.43 -34.58
CA ALA A 628 -17.09 5.69 -35.67
C ALA A 628 -17.11 4.60 -36.77
N ASP A 629 -17.52 3.38 -36.42
CA ASP A 629 -17.47 2.17 -37.24
C ASP A 629 -18.71 1.25 -37.12
N TRP A 630 -19.68 1.58 -36.25
CA TRP A 630 -20.90 0.80 -36.08
C TRP A 630 -22.18 1.64 -36.11
N THR A 631 -23.30 0.97 -36.38
CA THR A 631 -24.65 1.54 -36.28
C THR A 631 -25.50 0.62 -35.43
N ALA A 632 -26.35 1.19 -34.57
CA ALA A 632 -27.34 0.40 -33.84
C ALA A 632 -28.77 0.89 -34.08
N THR A 633 -29.76 0.03 -33.88
CA THR A 633 -31.18 0.43 -33.87
C THR A 633 -31.84 0.00 -32.57
N PRO A 634 -31.75 0.80 -31.50
CA PRO A 634 -32.60 0.63 -30.33
C PRO A 634 -34.07 0.88 -30.67
N ALA A 635 -34.96 -0.01 -30.21
CA ALA A 635 -36.41 0.14 -30.35
C ALA A 635 -37.10 0.07 -28.98
N HIS A 636 -38.01 1.00 -28.71
CA HIS A 636 -38.72 1.07 -27.43
C HIS A 636 -40.24 0.92 -27.60
N PRO A 637 -40.85 -0.12 -27.01
CA PRO A 637 -42.30 -0.29 -26.96
C PRO A 637 -42.90 0.29 -25.66
N SER A 638 -43.30 1.57 -25.59
CA SER A 638 -44.03 2.14 -24.43
C SER A 638 -45.56 2.09 -24.60
N THR A 639 -46.30 1.79 -23.53
CA THR A 639 -47.77 1.87 -23.50
C THR A 639 -48.27 3.22 -22.99
N LYS A 640 -49.41 3.69 -23.51
CA LYS A 640 -50.12 4.88 -23.02
C LYS A 640 -50.94 4.62 -21.74
N THR A 641 -50.96 3.39 -21.23
CA THR A 641 -51.91 2.91 -20.21
C THR A 641 -51.27 2.68 -18.84
N PRO A 642 -51.98 2.93 -17.73
CA PRO A 642 -51.37 3.30 -16.44
C PRO A 642 -51.04 2.14 -15.49
N THR A 643 -51.13 0.88 -15.91
CA THR A 643 -50.95 -0.26 -14.99
C THR A 643 -50.31 -1.49 -15.63
N ARG A 644 -49.44 -2.17 -14.86
CA ARG A 644 -48.81 -3.48 -15.13
C ARG A 644 -49.80 -4.57 -15.57
N SER A 645 -51.08 -4.42 -15.26
CA SER A 645 -52.15 -5.39 -15.51
C SER A 645 -52.96 -5.21 -16.80
N ASN A 646 -52.75 -4.15 -17.59
CA ASN A 646 -53.64 -3.83 -18.72
C ASN A 646 -52.91 -3.42 -20.01
N VAL A 647 -51.77 -4.03 -20.33
CA VAL A 647 -51.36 -4.06 -21.75
C VAL A 647 -52.37 -4.98 -22.44
N THR A 648 -53.32 -4.39 -23.15
CA THR A 648 -54.29 -5.18 -23.91
C THR A 648 -53.54 -6.05 -24.92
N ARG A 649 -54.10 -7.23 -25.25
CA ARG A 649 -53.54 -8.11 -26.29
C ARG A 649 -53.29 -7.34 -27.61
N ALA A 650 -54.10 -6.32 -27.88
CA ALA A 650 -53.97 -5.43 -29.04
C ALA A 650 -52.76 -4.49 -28.97
N GLU A 651 -52.47 -3.89 -27.79
CA GLU A 651 -51.28 -3.05 -27.59
C GLU A 651 -50.00 -3.88 -27.70
N ARG A 652 -49.97 -5.08 -27.11
CA ARG A 652 -48.80 -5.98 -27.22
C ARG A 652 -48.55 -6.42 -28.67
N ALA A 653 -49.61 -6.72 -29.42
CA ALA A 653 -49.48 -7.04 -30.84
C ALA A 653 -48.91 -5.85 -31.65
N THR A 654 -49.28 -4.62 -31.29
CA THR A 654 -48.75 -3.40 -31.91
C THR A 654 -47.26 -3.22 -31.63
N GLN A 655 -46.83 -3.47 -30.39
CA GLN A 655 -45.41 -3.42 -30.00
C GLN A 655 -44.57 -4.45 -30.76
N VAL A 656 -45.05 -5.70 -30.85
CA VAL A 656 -44.36 -6.76 -31.59
C VAL A 656 -44.28 -6.43 -33.08
N ALA A 657 -45.38 -5.95 -33.69
CA ALA A 657 -45.38 -5.56 -35.10
C ALA A 657 -44.40 -4.42 -35.40
N PHE A 658 -44.32 -3.43 -34.50
CA PHE A 658 -43.35 -2.33 -34.60
C PHE A 658 -41.91 -2.83 -34.51
N LEU A 659 -41.59 -3.69 -33.54
CA LEU A 659 -40.26 -4.28 -33.39
C LEU A 659 -39.88 -5.11 -34.60
N GLU A 660 -40.80 -5.95 -35.08
CA GLU A 660 -40.58 -6.81 -36.24
C GLU A 660 -40.30 -5.98 -37.50
N GLN A 661 -41.11 -4.95 -37.75
CA GLN A 661 -40.90 -4.04 -38.89
C GLN A 661 -39.56 -3.30 -38.77
N THR A 662 -39.23 -2.82 -37.58
CA THR A 662 -38.00 -2.06 -37.32
C THR A 662 -36.76 -2.93 -37.51
N PHE A 663 -36.72 -4.11 -36.89
CA PHE A 663 -35.56 -4.99 -36.92
C PHE A 663 -35.36 -5.61 -38.30
N ALA A 664 -36.45 -5.88 -39.04
CA ALA A 664 -36.40 -6.32 -40.42
C ALA A 664 -35.91 -5.22 -41.38
N ALA A 665 -36.29 -3.95 -41.15
CA ALA A 665 -35.85 -2.83 -41.98
C ALA A 665 -34.43 -2.35 -41.68
N SER A 666 -33.92 -2.65 -40.48
CA SER A 666 -32.61 -2.20 -40.02
C SER A 666 -31.46 -2.96 -40.70
N LYS A 667 -30.56 -2.22 -41.34
CA LYS A 667 -29.27 -2.71 -41.85
C LYS A 667 -28.14 -2.56 -40.82
N ALA A 668 -28.47 -2.14 -39.60
CA ALA A 668 -27.50 -1.87 -38.56
C ALA A 668 -26.82 -3.16 -38.09
N GLU A 669 -25.51 -3.08 -37.83
CA GLU A 669 -24.72 -4.19 -37.29
C GLU A 669 -25.29 -4.69 -35.97
N TRP A 670 -25.69 -3.76 -35.10
CA TRP A 670 -26.28 -4.09 -33.81
C TRP A 670 -27.77 -3.69 -33.74
N LYS A 671 -28.59 -4.53 -33.13
CA LYS A 671 -30.02 -4.25 -32.90
C LYS A 671 -30.31 -4.44 -31.43
N PHE A 672 -30.67 -3.35 -30.74
CA PHE A 672 -30.95 -3.40 -29.31
C PHE A 672 -32.44 -3.28 -29.05
N LEU A 673 -32.96 -4.11 -28.16
CA LEU A 673 -34.26 -3.90 -27.55
C LEU A 673 -34.04 -3.31 -26.16
N GLN A 674 -34.49 -2.09 -25.94
CA GLN A 674 -34.33 -1.36 -24.68
C GLN A 674 -35.64 -1.42 -23.88
N LEU A 675 -35.59 -2.07 -22.71
CA LEU A 675 -36.74 -2.33 -21.84
C LEU A 675 -36.41 -2.01 -20.38
N HIS A 676 -37.44 -1.85 -19.54
CA HIS A 676 -37.23 -1.87 -18.09
C HIS A 676 -37.19 -3.29 -17.50
N HIS A 677 -38.26 -4.06 -17.68
CA HIS A 677 -38.36 -5.43 -17.13
C HIS A 677 -37.59 -6.43 -18.01
N GLY A 678 -36.70 -7.21 -17.39
CA GLY A 678 -35.89 -8.22 -18.07
C GLY A 678 -36.62 -9.56 -18.26
N TYR A 679 -36.43 -10.20 -19.41
CA TYR A 679 -36.88 -11.58 -19.65
C TYR A 679 -36.04 -12.60 -18.87
N MET A 680 -34.73 -12.35 -18.79
CA MET A 680 -33.78 -13.09 -17.96
C MET A 680 -33.14 -12.15 -16.95
N SER A 681 -33.12 -12.57 -15.69
CA SER A 681 -32.80 -11.73 -14.55
C SER A 681 -32.06 -12.51 -13.46
N ALA A 682 -31.32 -11.78 -12.62
CA ALA A 682 -30.58 -12.32 -11.47
C ALA A 682 -31.48 -12.65 -10.27
N ALA A 683 -32.72 -12.15 -10.29
CA ALA A 683 -33.68 -12.27 -9.19
C ALA A 683 -34.94 -12.99 -9.64
N THR A 684 -35.61 -12.53 -10.70
CA THR A 684 -36.89 -13.11 -11.18
C THR A 684 -37.08 -12.86 -12.68
N ASN A 685 -37.25 -13.94 -13.46
CA ASN A 685 -37.52 -13.83 -14.89
C ASN A 685 -38.93 -13.28 -15.18
N ASN A 686 -39.06 -12.28 -16.04
CA ASN A 686 -40.35 -11.75 -16.47
C ASN A 686 -40.74 -12.29 -17.87
N THR A 687 -41.66 -13.26 -17.91
CA THR A 687 -42.09 -13.89 -19.16
C THR A 687 -43.13 -13.08 -19.94
N ASP A 688 -43.66 -11.97 -19.40
CA ASP A 688 -44.69 -11.15 -20.07
C ASP A 688 -44.18 -10.43 -21.32
N VAL A 689 -42.85 -10.30 -21.46
CA VAL A 689 -42.17 -9.72 -22.62
C VAL A 689 -41.71 -10.77 -23.64
N ALA A 690 -42.03 -12.06 -23.45
CA ALA A 690 -41.60 -13.15 -24.34
C ALA A 690 -41.91 -12.90 -25.83
N PRO A 691 -43.08 -12.35 -26.23
CA PRO A 691 -43.35 -12.07 -27.64
C PRO A 691 -42.39 -11.04 -28.27
N GLN A 692 -41.92 -10.05 -27.50
CA GLN A 692 -40.92 -9.09 -27.95
C GLN A 692 -39.54 -9.74 -28.03
N ILE A 693 -39.18 -10.61 -27.07
CA ILE A 693 -37.92 -11.36 -27.09
C ILE A 693 -37.83 -12.29 -28.30
N ALA A 694 -38.93 -12.92 -28.70
CA ALA A 694 -38.96 -13.75 -29.90
C ALA A 694 -38.57 -12.96 -31.17
N VAL A 695 -38.88 -11.67 -31.24
CA VAL A 695 -38.43 -10.78 -32.34
C VAL A 695 -36.92 -10.53 -32.23
N VAL A 696 -36.40 -10.29 -31.02
CA VAL A 696 -34.96 -10.10 -30.79
C VAL A 696 -34.17 -11.34 -31.22
N GLU A 697 -34.59 -12.51 -30.76
CA GLU A 697 -34.00 -13.81 -31.10
C GLU A 697 -34.00 -14.05 -32.61
N LYS A 698 -35.14 -13.82 -33.27
CA LYS A 698 -35.31 -14.00 -34.72
C LYS A 698 -34.34 -13.14 -35.54
N HIS A 699 -34.03 -11.94 -35.06
CA HIS A 699 -33.23 -10.95 -35.79
C HIS A 699 -31.79 -10.81 -35.27
N GLY A 700 -31.34 -11.72 -34.38
CA GLY A 700 -29.99 -11.70 -33.80
C GLY A 700 -29.70 -10.46 -32.95
N GLY A 701 -30.73 -9.91 -32.30
CA GLY A 701 -30.60 -8.70 -31.50
C GLY A 701 -30.07 -8.95 -30.08
N VAL A 702 -29.94 -7.86 -29.32
CA VAL A 702 -29.48 -7.85 -27.92
C VAL A 702 -30.52 -7.15 -27.06
N LEU A 703 -30.82 -7.69 -25.88
CA LEU A 703 -31.68 -7.04 -24.89
C LEU A 703 -30.85 -6.18 -23.95
N LEU A 704 -31.25 -4.93 -23.76
CA LEU A 704 -30.80 -4.06 -22.67
C LEU A 704 -31.97 -3.87 -21.69
N ASN A 705 -31.81 -4.27 -20.43
CA ASN A 705 -32.85 -4.17 -19.42
C ASN A 705 -32.37 -3.69 -18.05
N GLY A 706 -33.30 -3.16 -17.26
CA GLY A 706 -33.10 -2.81 -15.84
C GLY A 706 -33.83 -3.79 -14.92
N HIS A 707 -34.44 -3.25 -13.85
CA HIS A 707 -35.30 -3.90 -12.84
C HIS A 707 -34.55 -4.53 -11.67
N ASP A 708 -33.57 -5.40 -11.89
CA ASP A 708 -32.74 -5.87 -10.78
C ASP A 708 -31.56 -4.94 -10.58
N HIS A 709 -31.25 -4.60 -9.34
CA HIS A 709 -30.20 -3.65 -8.97
C HIS A 709 -28.80 -4.27 -9.02
N CYS A 710 -28.50 -4.94 -10.14
CA CYS A 710 -27.18 -5.47 -10.45
C CYS A 710 -26.82 -5.28 -11.91
N LEU A 711 -25.60 -5.68 -12.20
CA LEU A 711 -24.97 -5.59 -13.50
C LEU A 711 -24.61 -7.01 -13.92
N ALA A 712 -25.24 -7.51 -14.98
CA ALA A 712 -25.04 -8.88 -15.43
C ALA A 712 -25.25 -9.03 -16.94
N HIS A 713 -24.62 -10.04 -17.52
CA HIS A 713 -24.86 -10.47 -18.88
C HIS A 713 -25.31 -11.93 -18.85
N PHE A 714 -26.50 -12.20 -19.38
CA PHE A 714 -27.02 -13.54 -19.58
C PHE A 714 -27.02 -13.88 -21.07
N TYR A 715 -26.80 -15.15 -21.36
CA TYR A 715 -26.88 -15.68 -22.72
C TYR A 715 -27.84 -16.86 -22.74
N ASN A 716 -28.84 -16.80 -23.60
CA ASN A 716 -29.82 -17.86 -23.78
C ASN A 716 -30.44 -17.79 -25.17
N ASN A 717 -30.76 -18.96 -25.73
CA ASN A 717 -31.40 -19.08 -27.04
C ASN A 717 -30.72 -18.24 -28.15
N ASN A 718 -29.39 -18.26 -28.17
CA ASN A 718 -28.55 -17.44 -29.05
C ASN A 718 -28.76 -15.91 -28.97
N THR A 719 -29.25 -15.42 -27.83
CA THR A 719 -29.52 -14.00 -27.60
C THR A 719 -28.82 -13.52 -26.33
N ASN A 720 -28.29 -12.30 -26.41
CA ASN A 720 -27.62 -11.63 -25.30
C ASN A 720 -28.62 -10.78 -24.52
N PHE A 721 -28.56 -10.87 -23.19
CA PHE A 721 -29.37 -10.09 -22.27
C PHE A 721 -28.46 -9.34 -21.30
N ILE A 722 -28.46 -8.02 -21.39
CA ILE A 722 -27.61 -7.15 -20.58
C ILE A 722 -28.49 -6.44 -19.57
N LEU A 723 -28.27 -6.77 -18.30
CA LEU A 723 -28.92 -6.18 -17.15
C LEU A 723 -28.06 -5.04 -16.60
N ALA A 724 -28.62 -3.84 -16.52
CA ALA A 724 -27.91 -2.61 -16.16
C ALA A 724 -28.62 -1.78 -15.07
N GLY A 725 -29.07 -2.41 -13.97
CA GLY A 725 -29.70 -1.71 -12.83
C GLY A 725 -28.75 -1.33 -11.68
N GLY A 726 -27.44 -1.50 -11.86
CA GLY A 726 -26.44 -1.39 -10.78
C GLY A 726 -26.25 0.00 -10.13
N VAL A 727 -27.06 1.00 -10.49
CA VAL A 727 -26.98 2.37 -9.94
C VAL A 727 -28.10 2.68 -8.93
N GLY A 728 -29.04 1.73 -8.75
CA GLY A 728 -30.12 1.72 -7.77
C GLY A 728 -29.71 1.35 -6.33
N TYR A 729 -30.65 1.41 -5.38
CA TYR A 729 -30.42 0.98 -3.99
C TYR A 729 -30.54 -0.55 -3.89
N PRO A 730 -29.49 -1.33 -3.57
CA PRO A 730 -29.55 -2.78 -3.65
C PRO A 730 -30.47 -3.39 -2.59
N HIS A 731 -31.40 -4.28 -2.99
CA HIS A 731 -32.16 -5.12 -2.07
C HIS A 731 -31.53 -6.51 -1.94
N ALA A 732 -31.62 -7.09 -0.75
CA ALA A 732 -31.04 -8.40 -0.42
C ALA A 732 -31.58 -9.60 -1.25
N GLY A 733 -32.49 -9.36 -2.20
CA GLY A 733 -33.02 -10.36 -3.14
C GLY A 733 -32.78 -10.04 -4.62
N ASP A 734 -32.12 -8.93 -4.97
CA ASP A 734 -31.97 -8.51 -6.38
C ASP A 734 -30.91 -9.35 -7.13
N CYS A 735 -30.12 -10.16 -6.41
CA CYS A 735 -28.96 -10.88 -6.98
C CYS A 735 -28.82 -12.31 -6.43
N ASN A 736 -29.87 -13.12 -6.55
CA ASN A 736 -29.95 -14.42 -5.88
C ASN A 736 -29.05 -15.52 -6.48
N TYR A 737 -28.40 -15.28 -7.62
CA TYR A 737 -27.55 -16.25 -8.32
C TYR A 737 -26.04 -15.97 -8.20
N GLY A 738 -25.61 -15.42 -7.08
CA GLY A 738 -24.18 -15.12 -6.84
C GLY A 738 -23.65 -13.93 -7.64
N LEU A 739 -24.57 -13.11 -8.17
CA LEU A 739 -24.23 -11.83 -8.76
C LEU A 739 -24.05 -10.79 -7.64
N PRO A 740 -23.06 -9.89 -7.73
CA PRO A 740 -22.87 -8.87 -6.71
C PRO A 740 -23.99 -7.80 -6.77
N LEU A 741 -24.45 -7.37 -5.60
CA LEU A 741 -25.38 -6.25 -5.43
C LEU A 741 -24.73 -4.92 -5.86
N GLY A 742 -25.46 -4.06 -6.58
CA GLY A 742 -24.98 -2.74 -7.00
C GLY A 742 -25.25 -1.67 -5.94
N PRO A 743 -24.26 -0.85 -5.59
CA PRO A 743 -24.43 0.58 -5.86
C PRO A 743 -23.08 1.23 -6.23
N ILE A 744 -22.39 0.71 -7.26
CA ILE A 744 -20.97 0.99 -7.63
C ILE A 744 -19.97 0.02 -6.98
N HIS A 745 -20.05 -1.24 -7.38
CA HIS A 745 -18.89 -2.12 -7.28
C HIS A 745 -17.91 -1.76 -8.42
N GLN A 746 -16.95 -0.88 -8.12
CA GLN A 746 -15.74 -0.64 -8.92
C GLN A 746 -15.96 -0.46 -10.43
N VAL A 747 -16.49 0.69 -10.85
CA VAL A 747 -16.25 1.18 -12.21
C VAL A 747 -14.87 1.87 -12.22
N ALA A 748 -13.79 1.37 -12.82
CA ALA A 748 -13.52 0.09 -13.43
C ALA A 748 -11.99 -0.08 -13.50
N GLY A 749 -11.44 -0.97 -12.68
CA GLY A 749 -10.26 -1.75 -13.06
C GLY A 749 -10.64 -2.99 -13.89
N GLY A 750 -11.93 -3.23 -14.10
CA GLY A 750 -12.47 -4.34 -14.88
C GLY A 750 -13.79 -3.92 -15.51
N LYS A 751 -13.79 -3.87 -16.83
CA LYS A 751 -14.84 -3.36 -17.72
C LYS A 751 -16.16 -4.13 -17.57
N LEU A 752 -17.21 -3.44 -17.15
CA LEU A 752 -18.48 -3.54 -17.87
C LEU A 752 -18.90 -2.14 -18.33
N ALA A 753 -18.12 -1.64 -19.29
CA ALA A 753 -18.69 -0.81 -20.33
C ALA A 753 -19.21 -1.80 -21.37
N VAL A 754 -20.50 -1.75 -21.71
CA VAL A 754 -20.99 -2.40 -22.91
C VAL A 754 -20.42 -1.59 -24.07
N CYS A 755 -19.20 -1.91 -24.50
CA CYS A 755 -18.71 -1.45 -25.79
C CYS A 755 -19.64 -2.06 -26.84
N CYS A 756 -20.46 -1.22 -27.47
CA CYS A 756 -20.98 -1.50 -28.80
C CYS A 756 -19.89 -1.18 -29.81
#